data_AF-A0A2D6WT76-F1
#
_entry.id   AF-A0A2D6WT76-F1
#
_cell.length_a   1.000
_cell.length_b   1.000
_cell.length_c   1.000
_cell.angle_alpha   90.00
_cell.angle_beta   90.00
_cell.angle_gamma   90.00
#
_symmetry.space_group_name_H-M   'P 1'
#
loop_
_entity.id
_entity.type
_entity.pdbx_description
1 polymer ?
#
loop_
_entity_poly.entity_id
_entity_poly.type
_entity_poly.pdbx_seq_one_letter_code
_entity_poly.pdbx_strand_id
1 'polypeptide(L)'
;MRRTPAGLAMALTALLLLSIAGTAAVQVKPSTVLNDTESTVMSTSGRSTSPEVFLAGGGTGSHDEFSGAIASTDNGWVIAGDVNSSAQSLVFGTQTYIPTSPYSNGNDFFIASLDSTGAWNYVTGADHTQGGVSFMSDVTSHAGNAIVSGYMYGPVDFGQISLNTAVQFDGFIAQADATGNWMWAKGFQTLPNSSTDSSIPQAIAVDQVGDVIVAGYFSGETDFGGTSINVSNAEIFIAKLDGANGALKWVVSGGGIGTQQVSDVAVDNAGNIYVAGVTQNNVLFGTSSYSLVGTQDSFVVKVSSTGAILGITGYGIANQAVTLSAMATDGNGDLYVGGSYEGTMAKNGWSITANKGGADLFFIKEGSTPSNQWAATGGSNSADSLQGMDVSSRGELVFTSFFLDGTFSAGTKSTTGASSGWISTIDADMMLGGLTSTGGWSWLDVTSSAALDIGWDVAYNASDIAAGIGSYAGPQGSDTITKGTTSITTAGGWDNFVWAIDPSMKADTDNDGVPDVSDNCPNISNPLQGNTDGDSQGDECDSDDDNDGITDNSPDECPRGGAANWGSTQNFDDPANSTDWDRDGCKDDVEDADMDNDGIENGVDLCPRSGYQPPRPTWVSDEITDVDGDGCRDADEDTDDDGDGFEDVSDDCPTVIGNSTLGEEGCLDNDGDGWSNNFDDCPNEFGNSTLGGKNACPDMDGDGWADVDDAFTEDPTQWSDADGDGYGDNSEGTTPDDCPTVAGTSTLDRLGCLDTDGDGYSDPDSMWDTESGADAFIDDATQWSDFDGDGYGDNYANDTWTDRNPSWPGEYRTDVVLQDACPTQEGTSWQNGLIGCPDQDGDGWYNLQDAFPNDPTQWSDMDGDGYGDNASGTDADQCPDVAGTSTVDRLGCEDTDGDGYSDPDPNTNWLPEQGADAFPNEPTQWADQDQDFYGDNPAGDRADDCPTVRGTSTVDRLGCEDSDGDGISDATDTWTLAQGADACPLAYGTSTADRIGCVDTDGDNYSDPTPDYGVAEGADAYPQDPTRWILEPKEDETVFASTNALIGGGVGLLLALVLIGLIMRRRGGKEATTDWTTPPGADFAADPAYGVPAGMPNFAAQPAAQATVQPGYGAPVAMPDFNAQPAVAQPDPAREYYNGLLAQGYPHEDAVRYTQQYFQEFRG
;
A
#
# COMPACT_ATOMS: atom_id res chain seq x y z
N MET A 1 -0.65 -54.21 20.27
CA MET A 1 -1.18 -55.04 21.41
C MET A 1 -1.71 -54.06 22.47
N ARG A 2 -2.79 -54.22 23.25
CA ARG A 2 -3.91 -55.19 23.44
C ARG A 2 -5.01 -54.33 24.12
N ARG A 3 -6.30 -54.26 23.74
CA ARG A 3 -7.11 -54.94 22.71
C ARG A 3 -8.23 -54.01 22.19
N THR A 4 -8.48 -54.06 20.88
CA THR A 4 -9.73 -53.73 20.16
C THR A 4 -10.85 -54.77 20.46
N PRO A 5 -12.11 -54.70 19.94
CA PRO A 5 -12.72 -53.81 18.93
C PRO A 5 -13.90 -52.96 19.49
N ALA A 6 -14.54 -51.99 18.82
CA ALA A 6 -14.79 -51.67 17.39
C ALA A 6 -16.00 -52.40 16.73
N GLY A 7 -16.86 -51.62 16.03
CA GLY A 7 -18.07 -52.06 15.32
C GLY A 7 -19.38 -52.07 16.15
N LEU A 8 -20.58 -51.92 15.57
CA LEU A 8 -20.94 -51.51 14.20
C LEU A 8 -22.44 -51.14 14.10
N ALA A 9 -22.81 -50.28 13.14
CA ALA A 9 -24.08 -50.21 12.40
C ALA A 9 -25.44 -49.84 13.09
N MET A 10 -25.99 -48.73 12.60
CA MET A 10 -27.40 -48.50 12.15
C MET A 10 -28.58 -48.53 13.13
N ALA A 11 -29.50 -47.58 12.89
CA ALA A 11 -30.86 -47.55 13.43
C ALA A 11 -31.85 -48.34 12.57
N LEU A 12 -33.02 -48.70 13.13
CA LEU A 12 -34.29 -48.58 12.39
C LEU A 12 -35.52 -48.41 13.30
N THR A 13 -36.23 -47.31 13.08
CA THR A 13 -37.67 -47.10 13.34
C THR A 13 -38.52 -48.00 12.42
N ALA A 14 -39.84 -48.21 12.56
CA ALA A 14 -40.88 -47.87 13.56
C ALA A 14 -42.03 -48.91 13.36
N LEU A 15 -43.26 -48.61 13.80
CA LEU A 15 -44.59 -48.87 13.18
C LEU A 15 -45.70 -48.94 14.28
N LEU A 16 -46.96 -48.46 14.13
CA LEU A 16 -47.58 -47.54 13.15
C LEU A 16 -49.05 -47.19 13.57
N LEU A 17 -49.69 -46.28 12.81
CA LEU A 17 -51.16 -46.00 12.67
C LEU A 17 -51.79 -45.16 13.81
N LEU A 18 -52.58 -44.10 13.58
CA LEU A 18 -53.24 -43.48 12.38
C LEU A 18 -53.41 -41.95 12.67
N SER A 19 -53.64 -40.97 11.79
CA SER A 19 -54.06 -40.83 10.36
C SER A 19 -53.51 -39.46 9.85
N ILE A 20 -52.96 -39.26 8.64
CA ILE A 20 -53.53 -39.22 7.26
C ILE A 20 -54.30 -37.91 6.92
N ALA A 21 -54.02 -37.18 5.82
CA ALA A 21 -52.83 -37.12 4.92
C ALA A 21 -52.95 -35.99 3.86
N GLY A 22 -51.80 -35.59 3.30
CA GLY A 22 -51.63 -35.32 1.86
C GLY A 22 -51.03 -33.95 1.49
N THR A 23 -50.15 -33.79 0.49
CA THR A 23 -49.35 -34.68 -0.39
C THR A 23 -48.24 -33.79 -1.03
N ALA A 24 -47.05 -34.20 -1.46
CA ALA A 24 -46.56 -35.49 -1.98
C ALA A 24 -45.03 -35.66 -1.66
N ALA A 25 -44.54 -36.87 -1.33
CA ALA A 25 -43.90 -37.87 -2.22
C ALA A 25 -42.39 -37.66 -2.52
N VAL A 26 -41.53 -38.47 -1.87
CA VAL A 26 -40.06 -38.58 -2.13
C VAL A 26 -39.63 -40.05 -2.02
N GLN A 27 -38.75 -40.51 -2.94
CA GLN A 27 -38.15 -41.86 -3.07
C GLN A 27 -36.89 -41.75 -3.96
N VAL A 28 -35.69 -42.31 -3.70
CA VAL A 28 -35.03 -42.94 -2.53
C VAL A 28 -33.50 -42.64 -2.61
N LYS A 29 -32.78 -42.76 -1.49
CA LYS A 29 -31.30 -42.78 -1.28
C LYS A 29 -30.48 -43.57 -2.33
N PRO A 30 -29.13 -43.33 -2.48
CA PRO A 30 -28.20 -42.86 -1.43
C PRO A 30 -27.17 -41.76 -1.80
N SER A 31 -26.18 -41.35 -0.96
CA SER A 31 -26.13 -40.98 0.50
C SER A 31 -24.66 -41.00 1.04
N THR A 32 -23.97 -39.86 1.14
CA THR A 32 -22.58 -39.72 1.67
C THR A 32 -22.46 -38.73 2.84
N VAL A 33 -21.51 -39.02 3.75
CA VAL A 33 -20.84 -38.16 4.76
C VAL A 33 -21.75 -37.42 5.79
N LEU A 34 -21.13 -36.91 6.85
CA LEU A 34 -21.72 -36.27 8.02
C LEU A 34 -21.74 -34.74 7.86
N ASN A 35 -22.67 -34.06 8.51
CA ASN A 35 -22.67 -32.60 8.67
C ASN A 35 -23.08 -32.27 10.11
N ASP A 36 -22.18 -31.66 10.89
CA ASP A 36 -22.41 -31.35 12.30
C ASP A 36 -23.25 -30.09 12.46
N THR A 37 -24.36 -30.20 13.20
CA THR A 37 -25.35 -29.13 13.34
C THR A 37 -25.85 -29.02 14.78
N GLU A 38 -25.01 -28.48 15.66
CA GLU A 38 -25.40 -27.49 16.68
C GLU A 38 -24.18 -26.60 17.01
N SER A 39 -23.99 -25.54 16.22
CA SER A 39 -23.29 -24.32 16.64
C SER A 39 -24.26 -23.15 16.58
N THR A 40 -24.02 -22.09 17.34
CA THR A 40 -24.86 -20.89 17.36
C THR A 40 -24.85 -20.20 15.99
N VAL A 41 -26.04 -19.97 15.44
CA VAL A 41 -26.20 -19.21 14.19
C VAL A 41 -25.91 -17.73 14.46
N MET A 42 -24.66 -17.32 14.23
CA MET A 42 -24.38 -15.95 13.78
C MET A 42 -24.82 -15.82 12.32
N SER A 43 -25.34 -14.67 11.95
CA SER A 43 -25.98 -14.43 10.64
C SER A 43 -24.96 -14.07 9.56
N THR A 44 -24.17 -15.05 9.10
CA THR A 44 -23.24 -14.86 7.96
C THR A 44 -23.93 -14.75 6.60
N SER A 45 -25.27 -14.88 6.54
CA SER A 45 -26.08 -14.80 5.32
C SER A 45 -26.75 -13.44 5.11
N GLY A 46 -26.13 -12.35 5.58
CA GLY A 46 -26.70 -11.00 5.59
C GLY A 46 -25.83 -9.90 4.97
N ARG A 47 -24.66 -10.25 4.43
CA ARG A 47 -23.74 -9.30 3.76
C ARG A 47 -24.17 -8.97 2.35
N SER A 48 -23.72 -7.82 1.87
CA SER A 48 -24.07 -7.27 0.55
C SER A 48 -23.38 -8.02 -0.58
N THR A 49 -23.90 -7.87 -1.81
CA THR A 49 -23.20 -8.22 -3.06
C THR A 49 -22.85 -6.95 -3.85
N SER A 50 -22.73 -5.83 -3.16
CA SER A 50 -22.48 -4.49 -3.69
C SER A 50 -21.76 -3.67 -2.61
N PRO A 51 -20.62 -3.02 -2.92
CA PRO A 51 -19.89 -2.23 -1.93
C PRO A 51 -20.73 -1.09 -1.34
N GLU A 52 -21.54 -0.43 -2.17
CA GLU A 52 -22.59 0.47 -1.73
C GLU A 52 -23.90 -0.31 -1.56
N VAL A 53 -24.46 -0.30 -0.35
CA VAL A 53 -25.72 -1.00 -0.03
C VAL A 53 -26.92 -0.12 -0.39
N PHE A 54 -26.87 1.17 -0.02
CA PHE A 54 -27.77 2.21 -0.52
C PHE A 54 -27.24 3.62 -0.20
N LEU A 55 -27.82 4.61 -0.88
CA LEU A 55 -27.75 6.03 -0.53
C LEU A 55 -29.18 6.57 -0.41
N ALA A 56 -29.54 7.10 0.76
CA ALA A 56 -30.91 7.51 1.10
C ALA A 56 -30.95 8.95 1.61
N GLY A 57 -31.65 9.83 0.89
CA GLY A 57 -31.81 11.25 1.24
C GLY A 57 -33.16 11.58 1.89
N GLY A 58 -33.20 12.70 2.62
CA GLY A 58 -34.42 13.30 3.16
C GLY A 58 -34.21 14.75 3.61
N GLY A 59 -35.18 15.62 3.30
CA GLY A 59 -35.12 17.04 3.60
C GLY A 59 -36.11 17.88 2.77
N THR A 60 -36.04 19.21 2.85
CA THR A 60 -36.90 20.12 2.05
C THR A 60 -36.27 21.41 1.54
N GLY A 61 -36.65 21.74 0.29
CA GLY A 61 -36.14 22.86 -0.52
C GLY A 61 -36.50 24.28 -0.09
N SER A 62 -36.50 24.57 1.21
CA SER A 62 -36.57 25.95 1.74
C SER A 62 -36.03 26.12 3.17
N HIS A 63 -35.38 25.12 3.76
CA HIS A 63 -34.94 25.12 5.16
C HIS A 63 -33.57 24.46 5.33
N ASP A 64 -32.94 24.67 6.50
CA ASP A 64 -31.69 24.03 6.88
C ASP A 64 -31.98 22.95 7.94
N GLU A 65 -31.71 21.70 7.58
CA GLU A 65 -32.05 20.51 8.36
C GLU A 65 -30.74 19.73 8.61
N PHE A 66 -30.25 19.74 9.84
CA PHE A 66 -28.93 19.21 10.22
C PHE A 66 -29.06 17.86 10.90
N SER A 67 -28.23 16.91 10.49
CA SER A 67 -28.04 15.62 11.16
C SER A 67 -27.12 15.78 12.37
N GLY A 68 -27.17 14.82 13.29
CA GLY A 68 -26.27 14.83 14.45
C GLY A 68 -25.85 13.47 14.99
N ALA A 69 -26.67 12.43 14.85
CA ALA A 69 -26.34 11.07 15.32
C ALA A 69 -27.12 9.97 14.57
N ILE A 70 -26.56 8.76 14.52
CA ILE A 70 -27.16 7.55 13.94
C ILE A 70 -26.94 6.33 14.87
N ALA A 71 -28.00 5.56 15.12
CA ALA A 71 -27.93 4.32 15.88
C ALA A 71 -28.54 3.16 15.11
N SER A 72 -27.89 2.00 15.18
CA SER A 72 -28.40 0.79 14.54
C SER A 72 -29.58 0.16 15.30
N THR A 73 -30.39 -0.58 14.56
CA THR A 73 -31.62 -1.25 15.04
C THR A 73 -31.68 -2.66 14.46
N ASP A 74 -32.54 -3.51 15.02
CA ASP A 74 -32.77 -4.89 14.60
C ASP A 74 -33.05 -5.09 13.08
N ASN A 75 -33.42 -4.04 12.33
CA ASN A 75 -33.80 -4.12 10.91
C ASN A 75 -33.30 -2.94 10.03
N GLY A 76 -32.32 -2.15 10.49
CA GLY A 76 -31.89 -0.91 9.83
C GLY A 76 -31.33 0.08 10.85
N TRP A 77 -31.62 1.38 10.70
CA TRP A 77 -31.10 2.43 11.58
C TRP A 77 -32.19 3.42 12.02
N VAL A 78 -31.89 4.17 13.08
CA VAL A 78 -32.56 5.43 13.44
C VAL A 78 -31.55 6.55 13.41
N ILE A 79 -31.93 7.68 12.81
CA ILE A 79 -31.17 8.92 12.80
C ILE A 79 -31.84 9.97 13.67
N ALA A 80 -31.06 10.92 14.16
CA ALA A 80 -31.52 12.12 14.85
C ALA A 80 -30.86 13.37 14.28
N GLY A 81 -31.59 14.48 14.32
CA GLY A 81 -31.14 15.79 13.86
C GLY A 81 -32.07 16.92 14.31
N ASP A 82 -31.70 18.14 13.95
CA ASP A 82 -32.43 19.37 14.25
C ASP A 82 -32.88 20.05 12.94
N VAL A 83 -34.05 20.67 12.95
CA VAL A 83 -34.47 21.60 11.88
C VAL A 83 -34.47 23.03 12.40
N ASN A 84 -33.81 23.93 11.67
CA ASN A 84 -33.85 25.35 11.96
C ASN A 84 -35.05 26.01 11.27
N SER A 85 -35.82 26.81 12.02
CA SER A 85 -36.99 27.58 11.59
C SER A 85 -38.33 26.83 11.47
N SER A 86 -39.41 27.60 11.29
CA SER A 86 -40.78 27.09 11.17
C SER A 86 -41.05 26.48 9.78
N ALA A 87 -40.40 25.34 9.49
CA ALA A 87 -40.59 24.59 8.25
C ALA A 87 -42.04 24.13 8.08
N GLN A 88 -42.53 24.09 6.84
CA GLN A 88 -43.92 23.64 6.59
C GLN A 88 -44.06 22.11 6.73
N SER A 89 -42.96 21.38 6.53
CA SER A 89 -42.83 19.94 6.75
C SER A 89 -41.39 19.51 6.46
N LEU A 90 -40.85 18.50 7.16
CA LEU A 90 -39.69 17.71 6.69
C LEU A 90 -40.20 16.49 5.91
N VAL A 91 -39.48 16.05 4.87
CA VAL A 91 -39.91 14.94 4.01
C VAL A 91 -38.82 13.85 3.91
N PHE A 92 -39.15 12.66 4.37
CA PHE A 92 -38.28 11.47 4.33
C PHE A 92 -38.96 10.40 3.47
N GLY A 93 -38.69 10.43 2.17
CA GLY A 93 -39.30 9.55 1.16
C GLY A 93 -40.82 9.73 1.03
N THR A 94 -41.60 8.95 1.80
CA THR A 94 -43.06 9.10 1.89
C THR A 94 -43.56 9.53 3.27
N GLN A 95 -42.66 9.63 4.25
CA GLN A 95 -42.92 10.08 5.60
C GLN A 95 -42.83 11.60 5.67
N THR A 96 -43.54 12.21 6.64
CA THR A 96 -43.59 13.67 6.78
C THR A 96 -43.76 14.07 8.23
N TYR A 97 -42.85 14.89 8.74
CA TYR A 97 -42.96 15.56 10.05
C TYR A 97 -43.25 17.04 9.83
N ILE A 98 -43.83 17.74 10.82
CA ILE A 98 -44.12 19.17 10.74
C ILE A 98 -43.67 19.80 12.07
N PRO A 99 -42.62 20.66 12.06
CA PRO A 99 -42.18 21.38 13.23
C PRO A 99 -43.27 22.27 13.83
N THR A 100 -43.19 22.47 15.13
CA THR A 100 -44.24 23.07 15.96
C THR A 100 -43.74 24.23 16.82
N SER A 101 -42.43 24.49 16.89
CA SER A 101 -41.87 25.69 17.51
C SER A 101 -42.53 26.96 16.95
N PRO A 102 -42.98 27.89 17.81
CA PRO A 102 -43.48 29.19 17.38
C PRO A 102 -42.35 30.20 17.10
N TYR A 103 -41.08 29.81 17.20
CA TYR A 103 -39.91 30.66 17.01
C TYR A 103 -39.36 30.48 15.59
N SER A 104 -39.19 31.59 14.86
CA SER A 104 -38.64 31.58 13.49
C SER A 104 -37.18 31.13 13.37
N ASN A 105 -36.50 31.00 14.51
CA ASN A 105 -35.09 30.63 14.68
C ASN A 105 -34.95 29.66 15.86
N GLY A 106 -36.00 28.89 16.16
CA GLY A 106 -35.97 27.88 17.21
C GLY A 106 -35.96 26.50 16.58
N ASN A 107 -35.09 25.64 17.07
CA ASN A 107 -35.02 24.26 16.61
C ASN A 107 -36.18 23.43 17.18
N ASP A 108 -36.63 22.49 16.37
CA ASP A 108 -37.31 21.26 16.79
C ASP A 108 -36.36 20.11 16.45
N PHE A 109 -36.09 19.19 17.38
CA PHE A 109 -35.43 17.93 17.01
C PHE A 109 -36.41 17.02 16.23
N PHE A 110 -35.85 16.16 15.38
CA PHE A 110 -36.53 15.02 14.80
C PHE A 110 -35.74 13.72 15.03
N ILE A 111 -36.46 12.59 14.99
CA ILE A 111 -35.87 11.27 14.77
C ILE A 111 -36.57 10.60 13.59
N ALA A 112 -35.81 9.93 12.73
CA ALA A 112 -36.33 9.20 11.57
C ALA A 112 -35.70 7.80 11.49
N SER A 113 -36.48 6.79 11.12
CA SER A 113 -35.97 5.43 10.94
C SER A 113 -35.99 5.03 9.47
N LEU A 114 -34.94 4.32 9.04
CA LEU A 114 -34.82 3.66 7.75
C LEU A 114 -34.61 2.15 7.95
N ASP A 115 -35.08 1.33 7.01
CA ASP A 115 -34.76 -0.10 6.98
C ASP A 115 -33.42 -0.40 6.28
N SER A 116 -33.00 -1.66 6.30
CA SER A 116 -31.78 -2.14 5.65
C SER A 116 -31.77 -2.04 4.10
N THR A 117 -32.77 -1.42 3.49
CA THR A 117 -32.85 -1.12 2.05
C THR A 117 -32.88 0.38 1.74
N GLY A 118 -32.70 1.22 2.77
CA GLY A 118 -32.79 2.68 2.66
C GLY A 118 -34.21 3.23 2.63
N ALA A 119 -35.24 2.42 2.97
CA ALA A 119 -36.63 2.88 2.94
C ALA A 119 -37.05 3.50 4.29
N TRP A 120 -37.54 4.73 4.23
CA TRP A 120 -37.96 5.51 5.42
C TRP A 120 -39.25 4.97 6.07
N ASN A 121 -39.12 4.42 7.28
CA ASN A 121 -40.18 3.82 8.09
C ASN A 121 -41.08 4.84 8.78
N TYR A 122 -40.48 5.86 9.40
CA TYR A 122 -41.17 6.98 10.06
C TYR A 122 -40.24 8.19 10.19
N VAL A 123 -40.82 9.36 10.41
CA VAL A 123 -40.15 10.52 11.03
C VAL A 123 -41.09 11.10 12.09
N THR A 124 -40.56 11.49 13.24
CA THR A 124 -41.33 12.01 14.40
C THR A 124 -40.47 12.98 15.21
N GLY A 125 -41.10 13.74 16.11
CA GLY A 125 -40.46 14.73 16.98
C GLY A 125 -41.37 15.05 18.16
N ALA A 126 -41.01 16.08 18.94
CA ALA A 126 -41.87 16.57 20.02
C ALA A 126 -42.86 17.66 19.56
N ASP A 127 -43.87 17.95 20.37
CA ASP A 127 -44.84 19.04 20.16
C ASP A 127 -44.47 20.25 21.03
N HIS A 128 -44.17 21.37 20.38
CA HIS A 128 -43.73 22.64 20.96
C HIS A 128 -44.82 23.72 20.96
N THR A 129 -46.07 23.38 20.58
CA THR A 129 -47.17 24.36 20.41
C THR A 129 -47.54 25.13 21.68
N GLN A 130 -47.08 24.67 22.86
CA GLN A 130 -47.21 25.39 24.14
C GLN A 130 -46.21 26.55 24.31
N GLY A 131 -45.17 26.65 23.47
CA GLY A 131 -44.18 27.73 23.47
C GLY A 131 -42.76 27.32 23.84
N GLY A 132 -42.31 26.12 23.45
CA GLY A 132 -40.94 25.63 23.65
C GLY A 132 -40.07 25.62 22.40
N VAL A 133 -38.83 25.15 22.56
CA VAL A 133 -37.88 24.69 21.53
C VAL A 133 -37.11 23.49 22.07
N SER A 134 -36.55 22.67 21.18
CA SER A 134 -35.68 21.55 21.57
C SER A 134 -34.57 21.33 20.55
N PHE A 135 -33.47 20.78 21.06
CA PHE A 135 -32.28 20.42 20.32
C PHE A 135 -31.96 18.97 20.67
N MET A 136 -31.66 18.12 19.70
CA MET A 136 -31.04 16.82 20.01
C MET A 136 -29.60 17.02 20.49
N SER A 137 -28.99 15.93 20.94
CA SER A 137 -27.54 15.87 21.13
C SER A 137 -27.00 14.52 20.70
N ASP A 138 -27.74 13.43 20.97
CA ASP A 138 -27.35 12.07 20.58
C ASP A 138 -28.57 11.13 20.56
N VAL A 139 -28.51 10.04 19.79
CA VAL A 139 -29.52 8.98 19.69
C VAL A 139 -28.92 7.59 19.82
N THR A 140 -29.59 6.72 20.58
CA THR A 140 -29.25 5.30 20.70
C THR A 140 -30.49 4.44 20.51
N SER A 141 -30.34 3.12 20.50
CA SER A 141 -31.43 2.18 20.17
C SER A 141 -31.33 0.89 21.00
N HIS A 142 -32.48 0.32 21.35
CA HIS A 142 -32.55 -1.01 21.97
C HIS A 142 -33.82 -1.78 21.55
N ALA A 143 -33.64 -2.99 21.01
CA ALA A 143 -34.71 -3.86 20.52
C ALA A 143 -35.70 -3.13 19.57
N GLY A 144 -35.14 -2.40 18.60
CA GLY A 144 -35.86 -1.57 17.63
C GLY A 144 -36.50 -0.28 18.17
N ASN A 145 -36.33 0.08 19.45
CA ASN A 145 -36.89 1.30 20.04
C ASN A 145 -35.83 2.40 20.12
N ALA A 146 -36.10 3.55 19.51
CA ALA A 146 -35.19 4.69 19.47
C ALA A 146 -35.21 5.47 20.79
N ILE A 147 -34.05 5.93 21.25
CA ILE A 147 -33.88 6.64 22.52
C ILE A 147 -33.03 7.88 22.23
N VAL A 148 -33.63 9.07 22.30
CA VAL A 148 -32.97 10.34 22.01
C VAL A 148 -32.67 11.11 23.29
N SER A 149 -31.49 11.71 23.34
CA SER A 149 -31.09 12.70 24.35
C SER A 149 -30.99 14.10 23.71
N GLY A 150 -31.11 15.12 24.55
CA GLY A 150 -30.98 16.51 24.10
C GLY A 150 -31.32 17.50 25.20
N TYR A 151 -31.56 18.75 24.82
CA TYR A 151 -31.94 19.81 25.75
C TYR A 151 -33.06 20.68 25.18
N MET A 152 -33.83 21.30 26.08
CA MET A 152 -35.06 22.02 25.75
C MET A 152 -35.17 23.32 26.54
N TYR A 153 -35.87 24.30 25.97
CA TYR A 153 -36.25 25.54 26.65
C TYR A 153 -37.75 25.74 26.52
N GLY A 154 -38.44 25.94 27.64
CA GLY A 154 -39.90 26.03 27.69
C GLY A 154 -40.60 24.65 27.60
N PRO A 155 -41.95 24.65 27.52
CA PRO A 155 -42.76 23.43 27.56
C PRO A 155 -42.67 22.61 26.26
N VAL A 156 -42.45 21.30 26.40
CA VAL A 156 -42.31 20.34 25.29
C VAL A 156 -43.14 19.08 25.57
N ASP A 157 -44.02 18.71 24.63
CA ASP A 157 -44.98 17.61 24.75
C ASP A 157 -44.54 16.37 23.94
N PHE A 158 -44.10 15.32 24.63
CA PHE A 158 -43.76 14.03 24.02
C PHE A 158 -45.03 13.17 23.89
N GLY A 159 -45.87 13.51 22.91
CA GLY A 159 -47.11 12.82 22.54
C GLY A 159 -48.26 13.00 23.55
N GLN A 160 -48.12 12.44 24.76
CA GLN A 160 -49.02 12.65 25.91
C GLN A 160 -48.23 12.92 27.22
N ILE A 161 -46.91 13.11 27.14
CA ILE A 161 -45.99 13.27 28.26
C ILE A 161 -45.41 14.69 28.22
N SER A 162 -46.01 15.59 29.00
CA SER A 162 -45.61 17.00 29.03
C SER A 162 -44.39 17.23 29.92
N LEU A 163 -43.25 17.58 29.34
CA LEU A 163 -42.12 18.14 30.08
C LEU A 163 -42.31 19.66 30.21
N ASN A 164 -42.30 20.16 31.45
CA ASN A 164 -42.51 21.56 31.76
C ASN A 164 -41.30 22.08 32.54
N THR A 165 -40.51 22.93 31.90
CA THR A 165 -39.20 23.43 32.37
C THR A 165 -39.32 24.86 32.92
N ALA A 166 -38.22 25.38 33.45
CA ALA A 166 -38.10 26.78 33.86
C ALA A 166 -37.72 27.70 32.67
N VAL A 167 -37.20 28.89 32.96
CA VAL A 167 -36.63 29.82 31.96
C VAL A 167 -35.13 29.54 31.73
N GLN A 168 -34.77 28.26 31.67
CA GLN A 168 -33.40 27.73 31.54
C GLN A 168 -33.40 26.59 30.51
N PHE A 169 -32.20 26.16 30.08
CA PHE A 169 -32.04 24.96 29.28
C PHE A 169 -31.98 23.74 30.20
N ASP A 170 -33.01 22.90 30.10
CA ASP A 170 -33.15 21.66 30.87
C ASP A 170 -32.95 20.46 29.93
N GLY A 171 -32.19 19.46 30.40
CA GLY A 171 -31.94 18.25 29.61
C GLY A 171 -33.20 17.40 29.45
N PHE A 172 -33.29 16.62 28.38
CA PHE A 172 -34.32 15.59 28.22
C PHE A 172 -33.75 14.26 27.74
N ILE A 173 -34.50 13.19 28.03
CA ILE A 173 -34.31 11.87 27.43
C ILE A 173 -35.70 11.30 27.13
N ALA A 174 -35.91 10.78 25.92
CA ALA A 174 -37.18 10.17 25.52
C ALA A 174 -36.98 8.92 24.67
N GLN A 175 -37.84 7.92 24.86
CA GLN A 175 -37.88 6.71 24.05
C GLN A 175 -39.14 6.70 23.18
N ALA A 176 -38.97 6.40 21.90
CA ALA A 176 -40.03 6.09 20.95
C ALA A 176 -40.02 4.59 20.60
N ASP A 177 -41.19 4.01 20.32
CA ASP A 177 -41.29 2.66 19.79
C ASP A 177 -40.80 2.57 18.34
N ALA A 178 -40.66 1.34 17.82
CA ALA A 178 -40.28 1.04 16.44
C ALA A 178 -41.22 1.61 15.35
N THR A 179 -42.26 2.36 15.72
CA THR A 179 -43.18 3.08 14.82
C THR A 179 -43.28 4.58 15.13
N GLY A 180 -42.40 5.12 15.96
CA GLY A 180 -42.29 6.54 16.27
C GLY A 180 -43.24 7.06 17.36
N ASN A 181 -43.91 6.20 18.14
CA ASN A 181 -44.75 6.66 19.25
C ASN A 181 -43.93 6.82 20.54
N TRP A 182 -44.00 7.99 21.17
CA TRP A 182 -43.36 8.27 22.47
C TRP A 182 -43.88 7.34 23.59
N MET A 183 -42.99 6.49 24.12
CA MET A 183 -43.25 5.53 25.19
C MET A 183 -43.08 6.17 26.57
N TRP A 184 -41.97 6.87 26.78
CA TRP A 184 -41.69 7.65 27.97
C TRP A 184 -40.75 8.81 27.65
N ALA A 185 -40.83 9.87 28.45
CA ALA A 185 -39.86 10.98 28.45
C ALA A 185 -39.50 11.35 29.90
N LYS A 186 -38.34 12.01 30.08
CA LYS A 186 -37.83 12.59 31.32
C LYS A 186 -37.15 13.93 31.02
N GLY A 187 -37.17 14.83 32.00
CA GLY A 187 -36.35 16.03 31.97
C GLY A 187 -35.46 16.10 33.21
N PHE A 188 -34.26 16.66 33.05
CA PHE A 188 -33.37 17.04 34.15
C PHE A 188 -33.68 18.50 34.50
N GLN A 189 -34.26 18.72 35.67
CA GLN A 189 -34.89 20.01 35.98
C GLN A 189 -33.95 20.89 36.79
N THR A 190 -33.51 21.98 36.17
CA THR A 190 -32.59 22.97 36.74
C THR A 190 -33.38 24.05 37.47
N LEU A 191 -32.96 24.40 38.69
CA LEU A 191 -33.65 25.41 39.49
C LEU A 191 -33.20 26.82 39.07
N PRO A 192 -34.15 27.75 38.79
CA PRO A 192 -33.86 29.07 38.23
C PRO A 192 -33.23 30.04 39.24
N ASN A 193 -31.94 29.86 39.53
CA ASN A 193 -31.16 30.66 40.47
C ASN A 193 -30.30 31.73 39.75
N SER A 194 -29.72 31.38 38.60
CA SER A 194 -29.00 32.24 37.65
C SER A 194 -29.69 32.26 36.29
N SER A 195 -29.19 33.06 35.36
CA SER A 195 -29.48 32.94 33.91
C SER A 195 -28.48 32.03 33.17
N THR A 196 -27.60 31.34 33.91
CA THR A 196 -26.48 30.53 33.41
C THR A 196 -26.47 29.11 33.98
N ASP A 197 -27.49 28.74 34.76
CA ASP A 197 -27.68 27.35 35.19
C ASP A 197 -28.36 26.60 34.04
N SER A 198 -27.88 25.40 33.72
CA SER A 198 -28.47 24.50 32.73
C SER A 198 -28.15 23.05 33.07
N SER A 199 -28.83 22.13 32.38
CA SER A 199 -28.37 20.74 32.25
C SER A 199 -28.47 20.31 30.79
N ILE A 200 -27.37 19.82 30.24
CA ILE A 200 -27.23 19.50 28.82
C ILE A 200 -26.59 18.10 28.74
N PRO A 201 -27.40 17.05 28.49
CA PRO A 201 -26.92 15.80 27.94
C PRO A 201 -26.11 16.06 26.67
N GLN A 202 -25.08 15.26 26.44
CA GLN A 202 -24.28 15.31 25.21
C GLN A 202 -24.19 13.95 24.53
N ALA A 203 -24.13 12.86 25.29
CA ALA A 203 -24.01 11.50 24.76
C ALA A 203 -24.90 10.50 25.53
N ILE A 204 -25.40 9.46 24.84
CA ILE A 204 -26.36 8.46 25.33
C ILE A 204 -26.06 7.06 24.77
N ALA A 205 -25.96 6.07 25.65
CA ALA A 205 -25.78 4.67 25.28
C ALA A 205 -26.73 3.74 26.03
N VAL A 206 -26.78 2.47 25.64
CA VAL A 206 -27.51 1.42 26.35
C VAL A 206 -26.59 0.28 26.77
N ASP A 207 -26.90 -0.37 27.90
CA ASP A 207 -26.29 -1.66 28.23
C ASP A 207 -27.05 -2.85 27.62
N GLN A 208 -26.47 -4.05 27.75
CA GLN A 208 -27.09 -5.30 27.28
C GLN A 208 -28.48 -5.62 27.88
N VAL A 209 -28.88 -4.95 28.96
CA VAL A 209 -30.19 -5.11 29.62
C VAL A 209 -31.19 -4.04 29.12
N GLY A 210 -30.74 -3.11 28.28
CA GLY A 210 -31.50 -1.98 27.76
C GLY A 210 -31.56 -0.79 28.72
N ASP A 211 -30.78 -0.77 29.81
CA ASP A 211 -30.70 0.41 30.66
C ASP A 211 -29.94 1.53 29.95
N VAL A 212 -30.50 2.74 30.04
CA VAL A 212 -29.96 3.94 29.40
C VAL A 212 -28.87 4.54 30.28
N ILE A 213 -27.70 4.77 29.69
CA ILE A 213 -26.60 5.55 30.24
C ILE A 213 -26.63 6.90 29.53
N VAL A 214 -26.45 7.99 30.28
CA VAL A 214 -26.33 9.34 29.73
C VAL A 214 -25.16 10.05 30.38
N ALA A 215 -24.46 10.86 29.59
CA ALA A 215 -23.42 11.76 30.04
C ALA A 215 -23.62 13.17 29.45
N GLY A 216 -23.14 14.18 30.16
CA GLY A 216 -23.26 15.58 29.76
C GLY A 216 -22.80 16.49 30.89
N TYR A 217 -23.06 17.80 30.78
CA TYR A 217 -22.71 18.77 31.82
C TYR A 217 -23.93 19.47 32.43
N PHE A 218 -23.76 19.98 33.64
CA PHE A 218 -24.77 20.78 34.34
C PHE A 218 -24.13 21.83 35.23
N SER A 219 -24.87 22.91 35.48
CA SER A 219 -24.51 24.01 36.37
C SER A 219 -25.71 24.37 37.26
N GLY A 220 -25.46 24.84 38.49
CA GLY A 220 -26.53 25.16 39.44
C GLY A 220 -27.11 23.93 40.15
N GLU A 221 -28.39 23.96 40.52
CA GLU A 221 -29.09 22.88 41.23
C GLU A 221 -30.06 22.14 40.30
N THR A 222 -29.70 20.92 39.89
CA THR A 222 -30.45 20.10 38.92
C THR A 222 -31.00 18.85 39.60
N ASP A 223 -32.28 18.53 39.38
CA ASP A 223 -32.89 17.23 39.73
C ASP A 223 -32.85 16.27 38.54
N PHE A 224 -32.13 15.16 38.70
CA PHE A 224 -31.98 14.10 37.71
C PHE A 224 -33.10 13.04 37.74
N GLY A 225 -34.16 13.26 38.53
CA GLY A 225 -35.33 12.37 38.60
C GLY A 225 -35.64 11.85 40.02
N GLY A 226 -35.58 12.73 41.02
CA GLY A 226 -35.66 12.42 42.45
C GLY A 226 -34.32 12.46 43.17
N THR A 227 -33.24 12.91 42.51
CA THR A 227 -31.90 13.11 43.10
C THR A 227 -31.34 14.43 42.60
N SER A 228 -31.29 15.42 43.49
CA SER A 228 -30.77 16.76 43.18
C SER A 228 -29.29 16.88 43.53
N ILE A 229 -28.49 17.43 42.62
CA ILE A 229 -27.08 17.82 42.84
C ILE A 229 -26.98 19.33 42.62
N ASN A 230 -26.16 20.02 43.43
CA ASN A 230 -25.94 21.47 43.34
C ASN A 230 -24.44 21.77 43.19
N VAL A 231 -24.06 22.40 42.08
CA VAL A 231 -22.67 22.71 41.69
C VAL A 231 -22.53 24.20 41.34
N SER A 232 -21.38 24.79 41.69
CA SER A 232 -21.15 26.24 41.50
C SER A 232 -20.48 26.62 40.17
N ASN A 233 -19.92 25.63 39.46
CA ASN A 233 -19.37 25.70 38.11
C ASN A 233 -20.04 24.60 37.27
N ALA A 234 -19.72 24.49 35.98
CA ALA A 234 -20.12 23.32 35.19
C ALA A 234 -19.39 22.06 35.69
N GLU A 235 -20.12 21.03 36.10
CA GLU A 235 -19.61 19.67 36.32
C GLU A 235 -20.21 18.71 35.29
N ILE A 236 -19.50 17.62 35.00
CA ILE A 236 -20.03 16.51 34.23
C ILE A 236 -20.93 15.67 35.14
N PHE A 237 -22.10 15.26 34.63
CA PHE A 237 -22.91 14.22 35.23
C PHE A 237 -22.82 12.93 34.41
N ILE A 238 -22.91 11.80 35.10
CA ILE A 238 -23.07 10.47 34.51
C ILE A 238 -24.25 9.82 35.22
N ALA A 239 -25.31 9.50 34.49
CA ALA A 239 -26.53 8.92 35.07
C ALA A 239 -26.94 7.63 34.34
N LYS A 240 -27.57 6.73 35.09
CA LYS A 240 -28.16 5.50 34.56
C LYS A 240 -29.66 5.46 34.88
N LEU A 241 -30.47 5.13 33.88
CA LEU A 241 -31.93 5.12 33.91
C LEU A 241 -32.47 3.74 33.51
N ASP A 242 -33.63 3.37 34.06
CA ASP A 242 -34.33 2.11 33.77
C ASP A 242 -34.92 2.14 32.36
N GLY A 243 -34.42 1.29 31.45
CA GLY A 243 -34.79 1.33 30.03
C GLY A 243 -36.28 1.26 29.73
N ALA A 244 -37.05 0.55 30.56
CA ALA A 244 -38.47 0.32 30.33
C ALA A 244 -39.39 1.49 30.74
N ASN A 245 -38.87 2.55 31.37
CA ASN A 245 -39.69 3.69 31.85
C ASN A 245 -38.91 4.99 32.14
N GLY A 246 -37.59 5.02 32.02
CA GLY A 246 -36.71 6.15 32.30
C GLY A 246 -36.59 6.53 33.78
N ALA A 247 -36.85 5.65 34.73
CA ALA A 247 -36.62 5.97 36.15
C ALA A 247 -35.12 5.99 36.49
N LEU A 248 -34.64 7.04 37.16
CA LEU A 248 -33.25 7.14 37.59
C LEU A 248 -32.86 5.97 38.52
N LYS A 249 -31.79 5.26 38.17
CA LYS A 249 -31.17 4.19 38.98
C LYS A 249 -30.04 4.73 39.84
N TRP A 250 -29.16 5.55 39.26
CA TRP A 250 -28.13 6.33 39.96
C TRP A 250 -27.65 7.51 39.09
N VAL A 251 -27.07 8.51 39.74
CA VAL A 251 -26.30 9.61 39.12
C VAL A 251 -25.06 9.89 39.94
N VAL A 252 -23.96 10.24 39.28
CA VAL A 252 -22.72 10.76 39.88
C VAL A 252 -22.28 12.02 39.13
N SER A 253 -21.51 12.89 39.79
CA SER A 253 -20.85 14.02 39.14
C SER A 253 -19.34 14.05 39.40
N GLY A 254 -18.63 14.81 38.58
CA GLY A 254 -17.22 15.14 38.71
C GLY A 254 -16.80 16.15 37.65
N GLY A 255 -15.59 16.69 37.76
CA GLY A 255 -15.15 17.77 36.86
C GLY A 255 -13.92 18.52 37.36
N GLY A 256 -13.63 19.65 36.72
CA GLY A 256 -12.54 20.55 37.05
C GLY A 256 -13.01 21.96 37.41
N ILE A 257 -12.13 22.94 37.23
CA ILE A 257 -12.49 24.36 37.24
C ILE A 257 -12.45 24.86 35.79
N GLY A 258 -13.60 25.21 35.23
CA GLY A 258 -13.75 25.66 33.85
C GLY A 258 -15.08 25.20 33.26
N THR A 259 -15.20 25.31 31.94
CA THR A 259 -16.20 24.54 31.18
C THR A 259 -15.63 23.15 30.93
N GLN A 260 -16.44 22.11 31.17
CA GLN A 260 -16.10 20.72 30.87
C GLN A 260 -17.15 20.21 29.88
N GLN A 261 -16.71 19.57 28.81
CA GLN A 261 -17.59 18.93 27.84
C GLN A 261 -17.39 17.41 27.88
N VAL A 262 -18.49 16.69 27.72
CA VAL A 262 -18.47 15.28 27.34
C VAL A 262 -18.40 15.22 25.82
N SER A 263 -17.60 14.30 25.28
CA SER A 263 -17.61 13.99 23.85
C SER A 263 -18.59 12.86 23.59
N ASP A 264 -18.41 11.73 24.30
CA ASP A 264 -19.10 10.47 24.00
C ASP A 264 -19.20 9.54 25.25
N VAL A 265 -20.05 8.51 25.21
CA VAL A 265 -20.21 7.47 26.23
C VAL A 265 -20.38 6.05 25.66
N ALA A 266 -19.39 5.18 25.86
CA ALA A 266 -19.44 3.77 25.47
C ALA A 266 -19.72 2.82 26.65
N VAL A 267 -20.25 1.61 26.39
CA VAL A 267 -20.62 0.62 27.43
C VAL A 267 -20.20 -0.80 27.01
N ASP A 268 -19.27 -1.41 27.74
CA ASP A 268 -18.78 -2.76 27.40
C ASP A 268 -19.75 -3.89 27.77
N ASN A 269 -19.49 -5.08 27.22
CA ASN A 269 -20.24 -6.31 27.47
C ASN A 269 -20.20 -6.83 28.92
N ALA A 270 -19.40 -6.22 29.82
CA ALA A 270 -19.44 -6.47 31.27
C ALA A 270 -20.25 -5.38 32.03
N GLY A 271 -20.76 -4.38 31.32
CA GLY A 271 -21.50 -3.24 31.86
C GLY A 271 -20.61 -2.19 32.53
N ASN A 272 -19.31 -2.12 32.22
CA ASN A 272 -18.55 -0.91 32.54
C ASN A 272 -18.87 0.17 31.51
N ILE A 273 -18.87 1.40 32.00
CA ILE A 273 -19.23 2.61 31.26
C ILE A 273 -17.96 3.44 31.12
N TYR A 274 -17.74 3.98 29.94
CA TYR A 274 -16.61 4.84 29.60
C TYR A 274 -17.19 6.18 29.15
N VAL A 275 -16.79 7.28 29.79
CA VAL A 275 -17.24 8.63 29.39
C VAL A 275 -16.02 9.43 28.97
N ALA A 276 -15.98 9.83 27.70
CA ALA A 276 -14.99 10.75 27.17
C ALA A 276 -15.35 12.19 27.52
N GLY A 277 -14.35 13.02 27.77
CA GLY A 277 -14.53 14.45 27.87
C GLY A 277 -13.24 15.21 27.65
N VAL A 278 -13.39 16.50 27.36
CA VAL A 278 -12.28 17.42 27.08
C VAL A 278 -12.08 18.35 28.28
N THR A 279 -10.83 18.72 28.56
CA THR A 279 -10.50 19.63 29.66
C THR A 279 -9.32 20.56 29.36
N GLN A 280 -9.36 21.72 30.00
CA GLN A 280 -8.28 22.71 30.04
C GLN A 280 -7.76 22.89 31.49
N ASN A 281 -8.04 21.94 32.39
CA ASN A 281 -7.71 22.02 33.82
C ASN A 281 -7.64 20.62 34.48
N ASN A 282 -7.32 20.58 35.77
CA ASN A 282 -7.33 19.30 36.51
C ASN A 282 -8.76 18.80 36.74
N VAL A 283 -9.00 17.50 36.51
CA VAL A 283 -10.32 16.84 36.59
C VAL A 283 -10.37 15.88 37.77
N LEU A 284 -11.48 15.86 38.50
CA LEU A 284 -11.68 15.04 39.70
C LEU A 284 -13.03 14.30 39.66
N PHE A 285 -12.98 12.96 39.73
CA PHE A 285 -14.15 12.10 39.95
C PHE A 285 -13.97 11.29 41.25
N GLY A 286 -14.61 11.77 42.33
CA GLY A 286 -14.55 11.16 43.66
C GLY A 286 -13.17 11.24 44.32
N THR A 287 -12.33 10.23 44.09
CA THR A 287 -10.92 10.18 44.54
C THR A 287 -9.93 9.96 43.41
N SER A 288 -10.41 9.74 42.18
CA SER A 288 -9.59 9.63 40.97
C SER A 288 -9.44 11.03 40.37
N SER A 289 -8.22 11.41 40.01
CA SER A 289 -7.94 12.72 39.41
C SER A 289 -6.98 12.60 38.24
N TYR A 290 -7.24 13.39 37.20
CA TYR A 290 -6.31 13.64 36.11
C TYR A 290 -5.78 15.08 36.20
N SER A 291 -4.59 15.34 35.65
CA SER A 291 -3.97 16.66 35.60
C SER A 291 -3.49 16.95 34.19
N LEU A 292 -3.76 18.16 33.73
CA LEU A 292 -3.47 18.61 32.36
C LEU A 292 -1.97 18.50 32.03
N VAL A 293 -1.67 18.05 30.82
CA VAL A 293 -0.33 17.92 30.23
C VAL A 293 -0.13 18.93 29.09
N GLY A 294 -1.13 19.07 28.21
CA GLY A 294 -1.14 20.00 27.09
C GLY A 294 -1.76 21.36 27.38
N THR A 295 -2.17 22.06 26.33
CA THR A 295 -3.07 23.23 26.41
C THR A 295 -4.52 22.78 26.55
N GLN A 296 -4.87 21.64 25.96
CA GLN A 296 -6.15 20.97 26.08
C GLN A 296 -5.94 19.45 26.01
N ASP A 297 -6.40 18.72 27.02
CA ASP A 297 -6.32 17.25 27.06
C ASP A 297 -7.72 16.65 26.97
N SER A 298 -7.78 15.39 26.53
CA SER A 298 -8.96 14.55 26.65
C SER A 298 -8.77 13.46 27.70
N PHE A 299 -9.87 13.01 28.30
CA PHE A 299 -9.85 11.98 29.34
C PHE A 299 -11.05 11.05 29.21
N VAL A 300 -10.86 9.79 29.61
CA VAL A 300 -11.90 8.77 29.69
C VAL A 300 -12.07 8.33 31.15
N VAL A 301 -13.27 8.53 31.70
CA VAL A 301 -13.64 8.05 33.04
C VAL A 301 -14.25 6.67 32.92
N LYS A 302 -13.64 5.66 33.55
CA LYS A 302 -14.24 4.31 33.64
C LYS A 302 -15.09 4.19 34.90
N VAL A 303 -16.35 3.79 34.75
CA VAL A 303 -17.35 3.66 35.82
C VAL A 303 -17.97 2.25 35.77
N SER A 304 -18.28 1.65 36.92
CA SER A 304 -19.01 0.37 36.94
C SER A 304 -20.50 0.55 36.63
N SER A 305 -21.17 -0.54 36.25
CA SER A 305 -22.64 -0.65 36.13
C SER A 305 -23.43 -0.16 37.37
N THR A 306 -22.77 -0.04 38.53
CA THR A 306 -23.32 0.42 39.80
C THR A 306 -23.00 1.87 40.15
N GLY A 307 -22.37 2.63 39.25
CA GLY A 307 -22.01 4.05 39.44
C GLY A 307 -20.74 4.29 40.26
N ALA A 308 -19.96 3.25 40.56
CA ALA A 308 -18.67 3.42 41.24
C ALA A 308 -17.57 3.76 40.22
N ILE A 309 -16.88 4.88 40.41
CA ILE A 309 -15.72 5.27 39.58
C ILE A 309 -14.61 4.23 39.77
N LEU A 310 -14.06 3.73 38.67
CA LEU A 310 -12.99 2.72 38.63
C LEU A 310 -11.63 3.34 38.28
N GLY A 311 -11.60 4.39 37.48
CA GLY A 311 -10.37 5.12 37.11
C GLY A 311 -10.63 6.28 36.15
N ILE A 312 -9.58 7.03 35.84
CA ILE A 312 -9.53 8.03 34.76
C ILE A 312 -8.25 7.75 33.97
N THR A 313 -8.37 7.64 32.66
CA THR A 313 -7.25 7.64 31.69
C THR A 313 -7.21 9.00 31.01
N GLY A 314 -6.03 9.56 30.77
CA GLY A 314 -5.86 10.82 30.04
C GLY A 314 -5.06 10.63 28.75
N TYR A 315 -5.30 11.54 27.81
CA TYR A 315 -4.70 11.64 26.48
C TYR A 315 -4.35 13.11 26.28
N GLY A 316 -3.04 13.42 26.29
CA GLY A 316 -2.53 14.77 26.35
C GLY A 316 -1.05 14.80 25.99
N ILE A 317 -0.65 15.84 25.26
CA ILE A 317 0.69 16.01 24.67
C ILE A 317 1.21 17.36 25.12
N ALA A 318 2.49 17.45 25.50
CA ALA A 318 3.02 18.65 26.15
C ALA A 318 2.89 19.91 25.27
N ASN A 319 2.20 20.93 25.80
CA ASN A 319 1.80 22.18 25.14
C ASN A 319 0.78 22.08 23.97
N GLN A 320 0.43 20.88 23.51
CA GLN A 320 -0.50 20.68 22.37
C GLN A 320 -1.94 20.44 22.81
N ALA A 321 -2.86 20.43 21.83
CA ALA A 321 -4.25 20.03 22.01
C ALA A 321 -4.48 18.56 21.62
N VAL A 322 -5.31 17.86 22.39
CA VAL A 322 -5.79 16.50 22.09
C VAL A 322 -7.29 16.44 22.36
N THR A 323 -8.08 16.26 21.30
CA THR A 323 -9.55 16.16 21.37
C THR A 323 -9.98 14.76 20.99
N LEU A 324 -10.51 13.99 21.95
CA LEU A 324 -11.30 12.79 21.68
C LEU A 324 -12.70 13.21 21.23
N SER A 325 -13.13 12.75 20.06
CA SER A 325 -14.50 12.94 19.56
C SER A 325 -15.41 11.79 19.95
N ALA A 326 -14.97 10.54 19.73
CA ALA A 326 -15.81 9.35 19.82
C ALA A 326 -15.06 8.13 20.43
N MET A 327 -15.83 7.13 20.84
CA MET A 327 -15.36 5.84 21.36
C MET A 327 -16.29 4.70 20.92
N ALA A 328 -15.76 3.48 20.89
CA ALA A 328 -16.55 2.27 20.68
C ALA A 328 -16.01 1.13 21.56
N THR A 329 -16.79 0.05 21.71
CA THR A 329 -16.33 -1.18 22.40
C THR A 329 -16.71 -2.42 21.62
N ASP A 330 -15.75 -3.30 21.37
CA ASP A 330 -15.96 -4.51 20.57
C ASP A 330 -16.72 -5.63 21.31
N GLY A 331 -16.96 -6.74 20.61
CA GLY A 331 -17.55 -7.95 21.19
C GLY A 331 -16.79 -8.53 22.39
N ASN A 332 -15.49 -8.26 22.52
CA ASN A 332 -14.65 -8.71 23.63
C ASN A 332 -14.69 -7.77 24.84
N GLY A 333 -15.07 -6.51 24.63
CA GLY A 333 -15.03 -5.43 25.62
C GLY A 333 -13.70 -4.68 25.69
N ASP A 334 -12.87 -4.76 24.63
CA ASP A 334 -11.77 -3.81 24.44
C ASP A 334 -12.36 -2.45 24.03
N LEU A 335 -11.76 -1.36 24.52
CA LEU A 335 -12.19 0.02 24.22
C LEU A 335 -11.40 0.56 23.04
N TYR A 336 -12.09 1.19 22.10
CA TYR A 336 -11.53 1.96 21.00
C TYR A 336 -11.82 3.44 21.26
N VAL A 337 -10.86 4.31 21.03
CA VAL A 337 -10.98 5.77 21.22
C VAL A 337 -10.31 6.51 20.07
N GLY A 338 -10.79 7.70 19.72
CA GLY A 338 -10.19 8.49 18.65
C GLY A 338 -10.71 9.92 18.57
N GLY A 339 -10.08 10.71 17.71
CA GLY A 339 -10.31 12.14 17.59
C GLY A 339 -9.22 12.82 16.78
N SER A 340 -8.88 14.07 17.08
CA SER A 340 -7.75 14.78 16.47
C SER A 340 -6.72 15.30 17.48
N TYR A 341 -5.47 15.42 17.04
CA TYR A 341 -4.30 15.73 17.89
C TYR A 341 -3.18 16.42 17.11
N GLU A 342 -2.32 17.14 17.82
CA GLU A 342 -1.12 17.78 17.26
C GLU A 342 0.15 17.21 17.91
N GLY A 343 1.21 17.00 17.12
CA GLY A 343 2.49 16.44 17.56
C GLY A 343 2.45 14.93 17.86
N THR A 344 3.33 14.46 18.74
CA THR A 344 3.54 13.02 19.00
C THR A 344 2.81 12.51 20.25
N MET A 345 1.99 11.47 20.09
CA MET A 345 1.38 10.71 21.18
C MET A 345 2.03 9.33 21.31
N ALA A 346 2.58 9.01 22.48
CA ALA A 346 3.22 7.72 22.76
C ALA A 346 2.73 7.09 24.06
N LYS A 347 2.33 5.81 24.03
CA LYS A 347 1.74 5.09 25.16
C LYS A 347 1.93 3.58 25.01
N ASN A 348 2.22 2.90 26.13
CA ASN A 348 2.30 1.43 26.28
C ASN A 348 3.24 0.64 25.33
N GLY A 349 3.91 1.29 24.37
CA GLY A 349 4.83 0.65 23.41
C GLY A 349 4.61 1.11 21.97
N TRP A 350 3.49 1.74 21.66
CA TRP A 350 3.26 2.42 20.37
C TRP A 350 3.55 3.92 20.47
N SER A 351 3.78 4.54 19.32
CA SER A 351 3.90 5.98 19.12
C SER A 351 3.24 6.35 17.79
N ILE A 352 2.54 7.48 17.75
CA ILE A 352 1.98 8.10 16.54
C ILE A 352 2.31 9.59 16.56
N THR A 353 2.52 10.19 15.39
CA THR A 353 2.82 11.62 15.22
C THR A 353 1.89 12.19 14.17
N ALA A 354 1.24 13.32 14.47
CA ALA A 354 0.53 14.10 13.47
C ALA A 354 1.57 14.75 12.54
N ASN A 355 1.53 14.42 11.25
CA ASN A 355 2.52 14.80 10.25
C ASN A 355 1.94 15.15 8.87
N LYS A 356 0.62 15.37 8.76
CA LYS A 356 -0.04 15.72 7.50
C LYS A 356 -0.36 17.20 7.39
N GLY A 357 -0.88 17.85 8.45
CA GLY A 357 -0.93 19.31 8.48
C GLY A 357 -1.94 19.91 9.46
N GLY A 358 -1.45 20.40 10.61
CA GLY A 358 -2.31 20.87 11.70
C GLY A 358 -2.63 19.71 12.64
N ALA A 359 -3.92 19.47 12.88
CA ALA A 359 -4.39 18.40 13.76
C ALA A 359 -4.88 17.19 12.94
N ASP A 360 -4.05 16.14 12.86
CA ASP A 360 -4.38 14.88 12.16
C ASP A 360 -5.39 14.04 12.99
N LEU A 361 -5.97 13.00 12.38
CA LEU A 361 -6.83 12.03 13.08
C LEU A 361 -6.02 10.94 13.79
N PHE A 362 -6.49 10.51 14.97
CA PHE A 362 -5.96 9.33 15.67
C PHE A 362 -7.03 8.31 16.05
N PHE A 363 -6.62 7.04 16.06
CA PHE A 363 -7.42 5.88 16.49
C PHE A 363 -6.56 4.99 17.39
N ILE A 364 -7.07 4.58 18.54
CA ILE A 364 -6.34 3.79 19.54
C ILE A 364 -7.23 2.64 20.03
N LYS A 365 -6.68 1.41 20.04
CA LYS A 365 -7.28 0.26 20.75
C LYS A 365 -6.64 0.09 22.13
N GLU A 366 -7.39 0.35 23.20
CA GLU A 366 -7.01 0.15 24.61
C GLU A 366 -7.22 -1.32 25.05
N GLY A 367 -6.63 -2.27 24.34
CA GLY A 367 -6.77 -3.69 24.66
C GLY A 367 -6.12 -4.11 25.98
N SER A 368 -6.58 -5.23 26.55
CA SER A 368 -6.13 -5.70 27.88
C SER A 368 -4.67 -6.19 28.01
N THR A 369 -3.94 -6.32 26.90
CA THR A 369 -2.51 -6.72 26.84
C THR A 369 -1.77 -5.92 25.76
N PRO A 370 -0.45 -5.70 25.84
CA PRO A 370 0.30 -4.92 24.85
C PRO A 370 0.18 -5.46 23.42
N SER A 371 0.11 -6.79 23.24
CA SER A 371 -0.09 -7.46 21.94
C SER A 371 -1.52 -7.41 21.41
N ASN A 372 -2.40 -6.62 22.02
CA ASN A 372 -3.77 -6.33 21.60
C ASN A 372 -4.05 -4.82 21.70
N GLN A 373 -2.99 -4.01 21.73
CA GLN A 373 -3.03 -2.56 21.68
C GLN A 373 -2.35 -2.08 20.41
N TRP A 374 -2.96 -1.11 19.75
CA TRP A 374 -2.40 -0.42 18.60
C TRP A 374 -2.87 1.04 18.61
N ALA A 375 -2.15 1.86 17.88
CA ALA A 375 -2.56 3.22 17.54
C ALA A 375 -2.27 3.46 16.06
N ALA A 376 -3.16 4.19 15.39
CA ALA A 376 -3.07 4.55 13.99
C ALA A 376 -3.33 6.06 13.84
N THR A 377 -2.73 6.66 12.83
CA THR A 377 -2.85 8.08 12.47
C THR A 377 -3.08 8.22 10.98
N GLY A 378 -3.73 9.30 10.55
CA GLY A 378 -3.98 9.63 9.16
C GLY A 378 -4.55 11.04 9.05
N GLY A 379 -4.24 11.75 7.97
CA GLY A 379 -4.62 13.15 7.84
C GLY A 379 -4.46 13.77 6.47
N SER A 380 -4.94 15.00 6.34
CA SER A 380 -4.77 15.89 5.19
C SER A 380 -3.80 17.04 5.51
N ASN A 381 -3.54 17.92 4.54
CA ASN A 381 -2.75 19.14 4.76
C ASN A 381 -3.52 20.25 5.52
N SER A 382 -4.60 19.87 6.22
CA SER A 382 -5.52 20.74 6.95
C SER A 382 -5.95 20.07 8.25
N ALA A 383 -6.39 20.85 9.25
CA ALA A 383 -6.84 20.29 10.52
C ALA A 383 -8.09 19.43 10.33
N ASP A 384 -7.91 18.10 10.42
CA ASP A 384 -8.96 17.11 10.24
C ASP A 384 -9.82 16.99 11.51
N SER A 385 -11.07 16.52 11.34
CA SER A 385 -11.97 16.33 12.48
C SER A 385 -12.78 15.04 12.35
N LEU A 386 -12.46 14.06 13.20
CA LEU A 386 -13.27 12.86 13.41
C LEU A 386 -14.62 13.28 14.01
N GLN A 387 -15.72 12.82 13.41
CA GLN A 387 -17.06 13.10 13.90
C GLN A 387 -17.65 11.91 14.66
N GLY A 388 -17.61 10.70 14.09
CA GLY A 388 -18.09 9.47 14.74
C GLY A 388 -17.28 8.21 14.39
N MET A 389 -17.41 7.16 15.20
CA MET A 389 -16.85 5.83 14.95
C MET A 389 -17.76 4.72 15.49
N ASP A 390 -17.66 3.52 14.91
CA ASP A 390 -18.20 2.29 15.50
C ASP A 390 -17.30 1.09 15.17
N VAL A 391 -17.46 -0.03 15.89
CA VAL A 391 -16.63 -1.23 15.77
C VAL A 391 -17.49 -2.47 15.55
N SER A 392 -17.19 -3.22 14.48
CA SER A 392 -17.96 -4.38 14.06
C SER A 392 -17.87 -5.54 15.06
N SER A 393 -18.70 -6.58 14.85
CA SER A 393 -18.65 -7.80 15.68
C SER A 393 -17.30 -8.54 15.62
N ARG A 394 -16.40 -8.13 14.70
CA ARG A 394 -15.08 -8.70 14.43
C ARG A 394 -13.92 -7.81 14.89
N GLY A 395 -14.21 -6.62 15.44
CA GLY A 395 -13.18 -5.67 15.90
C GLY A 395 -12.61 -4.76 14.80
N GLU A 396 -13.20 -4.77 13.60
CA GLU A 396 -12.94 -3.82 12.51
C GLU A 396 -13.60 -2.48 12.84
N LEU A 397 -12.85 -1.39 12.79
CA LEU A 397 -13.35 -0.04 13.10
C LEU A 397 -13.78 0.65 11.81
N VAL A 398 -14.97 1.26 11.82
CA VAL A 398 -15.39 2.24 10.81
C VAL A 398 -15.44 3.63 11.45
N PHE A 399 -15.13 4.66 10.69
CA PHE A 399 -15.25 6.04 11.14
C PHE A 399 -15.82 6.95 10.05
N THR A 400 -16.28 8.14 10.47
CA THR A 400 -16.57 9.24 9.55
C THR A 400 -15.91 10.55 10.00
N SER A 401 -15.42 11.29 9.02
CA SER A 401 -14.84 12.62 9.18
C SER A 401 -15.18 13.48 7.96
N PHE A 402 -14.84 14.77 8.05
CA PHE A 402 -14.62 15.63 6.89
C PHE A 402 -13.21 16.24 7.01
N PHE A 403 -12.64 16.62 5.87
CA PHE A 403 -11.38 17.35 5.76
C PHE A 403 -11.57 18.55 4.83
N LEU A 404 -10.71 19.57 4.95
CA LEU A 404 -10.89 20.88 4.29
C LEU A 404 -9.83 21.09 3.20
N ASP A 405 -10.22 20.82 1.96
CA ASP A 405 -9.36 20.74 0.77
C ASP A 405 -8.25 19.65 0.83
N GLY A 406 -7.68 19.32 -0.33
CA GLY A 406 -6.54 18.42 -0.47
C GLY A 406 -6.85 16.92 -0.48
N THR A 407 -5.88 16.11 -0.07
CA THR A 407 -5.92 14.64 -0.06
C THR A 407 -5.71 14.14 1.37
N PHE A 408 -6.63 13.34 1.88
CA PHE A 408 -6.43 12.59 3.13
C PHE A 408 -5.56 11.36 2.83
N SER A 409 -4.53 11.14 3.64
CA SER A 409 -3.53 10.08 3.46
C SER A 409 -3.30 9.31 4.76
N ALA A 410 -3.32 7.97 4.68
CA ALA A 410 -3.24 7.12 5.85
C ALA A 410 -2.74 5.70 5.52
N GLY A 411 -1.52 5.37 5.94
CA GLY A 411 -0.82 4.17 5.47
C GLY A 411 -0.61 4.24 3.95
N THR A 412 -0.84 3.12 3.26
CA THR A 412 -0.80 3.03 1.79
C THR A 412 -2.06 3.58 1.10
N LYS A 413 -3.14 3.86 1.85
CA LYS A 413 -4.42 4.31 1.28
C LYS A 413 -4.53 5.84 1.32
N SER A 414 -5.08 6.44 0.28
CA SER A 414 -5.35 7.88 0.20
C SER A 414 -6.65 8.17 -0.54
N THR A 415 -7.24 9.35 -0.31
CA THR A 415 -8.45 9.78 -1.02
C THR A 415 -8.55 11.31 -1.10
N THR A 416 -9.18 11.83 -2.16
CA THR A 416 -9.22 13.26 -2.49
C THR A 416 -10.67 13.70 -2.68
N GLY A 417 -11.05 14.79 -2.02
CA GLY A 417 -12.38 15.39 -2.17
C GLY A 417 -12.57 16.07 -3.53
N ALA A 418 -13.83 16.34 -3.89
CA ALA A 418 -14.18 17.16 -5.05
C ALA A 418 -14.42 18.61 -4.60
N SER A 419 -13.57 19.54 -5.03
CA SER A 419 -13.80 20.97 -4.80
C SER A 419 -15.13 21.41 -5.44
N SER A 420 -16.06 21.93 -4.63
CA SER A 420 -17.31 22.53 -5.13
C SER A 420 -17.02 23.83 -5.90
N GLY A 421 -15.94 24.53 -5.53
CA GLY A 421 -15.60 25.86 -6.04
C GLY A 421 -16.65 26.94 -5.71
N TRP A 422 -17.65 26.62 -4.89
CA TRP A 422 -18.75 27.52 -4.52
C TRP A 422 -18.34 28.48 -3.41
N ILE A 423 -17.64 27.97 -2.41
CA ILE A 423 -17.12 28.72 -1.27
C ILE A 423 -15.65 28.37 -1.09
N SER A 424 -14.76 29.21 -1.65
CA SER A 424 -13.30 29.00 -1.69
C SER A 424 -12.58 29.18 -0.34
N THR A 425 -13.21 28.73 0.74
CA THR A 425 -12.73 28.69 2.13
C THR A 425 -13.34 27.52 2.93
N ILE A 426 -14.25 26.74 2.34
CA ILE A 426 -14.85 25.51 2.88
C ILE A 426 -15.34 24.66 1.71
N ASP A 427 -14.44 23.91 1.08
CA ASP A 427 -14.80 22.71 0.32
C ASP A 427 -14.61 21.51 1.25
N ALA A 428 -15.69 20.74 1.46
CA ALA A 428 -15.74 19.62 2.40
C ALA A 428 -16.59 18.49 1.82
N ASP A 429 -16.03 17.29 1.82
CA ASP A 429 -16.71 16.03 1.53
C ASP A 429 -16.83 15.19 2.82
N MET A 430 -17.83 14.32 2.87
CA MET A 430 -17.94 13.28 3.88
C MET A 430 -17.05 12.09 3.50
N MET A 431 -16.10 11.75 4.36
CA MET A 431 -15.32 10.52 4.26
C MET A 431 -15.87 9.44 5.19
N LEU A 432 -15.85 8.20 4.70
CA LEU A 432 -15.87 6.98 5.49
C LEU A 432 -14.52 6.28 5.36
N GLY A 433 -14.03 5.66 6.42
CA GLY A 433 -12.81 4.86 6.39
C GLY A 433 -12.87 3.66 7.31
N GLY A 434 -12.10 2.62 6.97
CA GLY A 434 -12.04 1.35 7.69
C GLY A 434 -10.64 0.98 8.15
N LEU A 435 -10.51 0.59 9.42
CA LEU A 435 -9.28 0.04 9.99
C LEU A 435 -9.53 -1.41 10.44
N THR A 436 -8.58 -2.28 10.11
CA THR A 436 -8.59 -3.68 10.51
C THR A 436 -8.47 -3.83 12.04
N SER A 437 -8.81 -5.02 12.57
CA SER A 437 -8.74 -5.29 14.02
C SER A 437 -7.33 -5.17 14.64
N THR A 438 -6.28 -5.11 13.81
CA THR A 438 -4.87 -4.88 14.19
C THR A 438 -4.39 -3.43 13.97
N GLY A 439 -5.25 -2.53 13.46
CA GLY A 439 -4.92 -1.12 13.26
C GLY A 439 -4.35 -0.76 11.88
N GLY A 440 -4.28 -1.72 10.94
CA GLY A 440 -3.92 -1.44 9.56
C GLY A 440 -5.06 -0.74 8.82
N TRP A 441 -4.73 0.26 8.00
CA TRP A 441 -5.67 0.97 7.13
C TRP A 441 -6.15 0.06 6.00
N SER A 442 -7.47 -0.22 5.95
CA SER A 442 -8.05 -1.15 4.98
C SER A 442 -8.57 -0.42 3.74
N TRP A 443 -9.37 0.62 3.93
CA TRP A 443 -10.02 1.35 2.84
C TRP A 443 -10.41 2.77 3.27
N LEU A 444 -10.56 3.65 2.28
CA LEU A 444 -11.07 5.03 2.39
C LEU A 444 -12.06 5.26 1.24
N ASP A 445 -13.19 5.90 1.52
CA ASP A 445 -14.21 6.20 0.51
C ASP A 445 -14.88 7.55 0.86
N VAL A 446 -14.93 8.49 -0.09
CA VAL A 446 -15.30 9.90 0.14
C VAL A 446 -16.41 10.32 -0.82
N THR A 447 -17.33 11.21 -0.44
CA THR A 447 -18.52 11.53 -1.26
C THR A 447 -18.20 12.03 -2.67
N SER A 448 -17.04 12.68 -2.87
CA SER A 448 -16.53 13.21 -4.14
C SER A 448 -17.58 14.03 -4.91
N SER A 449 -18.37 14.84 -4.20
CA SER A 449 -19.51 15.54 -4.76
C SER A 449 -19.27 17.04 -4.88
N ALA A 450 -20.00 17.70 -5.79
CA ALA A 450 -19.92 19.16 -5.95
C ALA A 450 -20.83 19.93 -4.98
N ALA A 451 -21.56 19.21 -4.11
CA ALA A 451 -22.20 19.78 -2.94
C ALA A 451 -21.19 19.87 -1.79
N LEU A 452 -21.51 20.66 -0.76
CA LEU A 452 -20.81 20.60 0.51
C LEU A 452 -21.45 19.48 1.34
N ASP A 453 -20.69 18.41 1.56
CA ASP A 453 -21.14 17.19 2.23
C ASP A 453 -20.40 17.05 3.57
N ILE A 454 -21.14 17.05 4.69
CA ILE A 454 -20.57 16.96 6.04
C ILE A 454 -21.10 15.69 6.70
N GLY A 455 -20.20 14.74 6.99
CA GLY A 455 -20.50 13.60 7.86
C GLY A 455 -20.64 14.04 9.32
N TRP A 456 -21.48 13.36 10.09
CA TRP A 456 -21.68 13.63 11.52
C TRP A 456 -21.44 12.41 12.40
N ASP A 457 -21.85 11.22 11.96
CA ASP A 457 -21.78 10.01 12.78
C ASP A 457 -21.86 8.73 11.92
N VAL A 458 -21.53 7.56 12.47
CA VAL A 458 -21.54 6.27 11.77
C VAL A 458 -21.84 5.10 12.72
N ALA A 459 -22.68 4.15 12.29
CA ALA A 459 -23.04 2.98 13.10
C ALA A 459 -23.14 1.67 12.29
N TYR A 460 -22.57 0.60 12.84
CA TYR A 460 -22.73 -0.77 12.37
C TYR A 460 -24.08 -1.36 12.78
N ASN A 461 -24.74 -2.05 11.85
CA ASN A 461 -25.88 -2.91 12.17
C ASN A 461 -25.44 -4.36 12.48
N ALA A 462 -26.40 -5.19 12.90
CA ALA A 462 -26.18 -6.58 13.33
C ALA A 462 -25.70 -7.56 12.23
N SER A 463 -25.45 -7.09 11.01
CA SER A 463 -24.84 -7.84 9.89
C SER A 463 -23.41 -7.40 9.55
N ASP A 464 -22.80 -6.53 10.38
CA ASP A 464 -21.55 -5.81 10.10
C ASP A 464 -21.64 -4.83 8.89
N ILE A 465 -22.84 -4.35 8.52
CA ILE A 465 -23.00 -3.28 7.52
C ILE A 465 -22.90 -1.94 8.24
N ALA A 466 -22.01 -1.06 7.78
CA ALA A 466 -21.87 0.30 8.30
C ALA A 466 -22.82 1.26 7.58
N ALA A 467 -23.39 2.23 8.30
CA ALA A 467 -24.03 3.39 7.68
C ALA A 467 -23.58 4.67 8.36
N GLY A 468 -23.08 5.61 7.55
CA GLY A 468 -22.78 6.97 7.97
C GLY A 468 -23.96 7.91 7.71
N ILE A 469 -24.11 8.91 8.57
CA ILE A 469 -25.08 10.00 8.41
C ILE A 469 -24.35 11.32 8.10
N GLY A 470 -24.91 12.10 7.18
CA GLY A 470 -24.40 13.41 6.82
C GLY A 470 -25.49 14.43 6.48
N SER A 471 -25.09 15.70 6.40
CA SER A 471 -25.91 16.79 5.83
C SER A 471 -25.23 17.32 4.57
N TYR A 472 -26.03 17.73 3.59
CA TYR A 472 -25.53 18.19 2.28
C TYR A 472 -26.26 19.41 1.73
N ALA A 473 -25.51 20.31 1.08
CA ALA A 473 -26.03 21.56 0.51
C ALA A 473 -25.31 21.96 -0.79
N GLY A 474 -26.04 22.49 -1.76
CA GLY A 474 -25.47 22.95 -3.04
C GLY A 474 -25.98 24.33 -3.49
N PRO A 475 -25.30 25.02 -4.43
CA PRO A 475 -25.43 26.45 -4.67
C PRO A 475 -26.83 26.94 -5.10
N GLN A 476 -27.66 26.04 -5.62
CA GLN A 476 -29.03 26.33 -6.09
C GLN A 476 -30.06 25.24 -5.75
N GLY A 477 -29.75 24.28 -4.87
CA GLY A 477 -30.63 23.12 -4.61
C GLY A 477 -30.79 22.22 -5.84
N SER A 478 -29.66 21.85 -6.43
CA SER A 478 -29.57 21.10 -7.69
C SER A 478 -28.55 19.97 -7.69
N ASP A 479 -27.79 19.84 -6.60
CA ASP A 479 -26.51 19.15 -6.58
C ASP A 479 -26.71 17.75 -6.01
N THR A 480 -25.87 16.80 -6.41
CA THR A 480 -26.24 15.38 -6.38
C THR A 480 -25.08 14.51 -5.95
N ILE A 481 -25.14 13.99 -4.72
CA ILE A 481 -24.27 12.90 -4.27
C ILE A 481 -24.62 11.65 -5.10
N THR A 482 -23.60 10.97 -5.64
CA THR A 482 -23.77 9.73 -6.41
C THR A 482 -22.81 8.67 -5.93
N LYS A 483 -23.35 7.49 -5.59
CA LYS A 483 -22.61 6.32 -5.10
C LYS A 483 -23.12 5.06 -5.80
N GLY A 484 -22.23 4.38 -6.51
CA GLY A 484 -22.57 3.27 -7.40
C GLY A 484 -23.66 3.67 -8.41
N THR A 485 -24.76 2.91 -8.46
CA THR A 485 -25.94 3.22 -9.29
C THR A 485 -26.98 4.12 -8.60
N THR A 486 -26.68 4.66 -7.42
CA THR A 486 -27.63 5.46 -6.61
C THR A 486 -27.22 6.92 -6.56
N SER A 487 -28.21 7.82 -6.63
CA SER A 487 -28.01 9.27 -6.58
C SER A 487 -29.12 9.93 -5.76
N ILE A 488 -28.76 10.92 -4.96
CA ILE A 488 -29.71 11.78 -4.23
C ILE A 488 -29.38 13.24 -4.53
N THR A 489 -30.41 14.06 -4.74
CA THR A 489 -30.28 15.47 -5.10
C THR A 489 -30.84 16.34 -3.98
N THR A 490 -30.09 17.35 -3.53
CA THR A 490 -30.58 18.33 -2.54
C THR A 490 -31.84 19.02 -3.08
N ALA A 491 -32.83 19.20 -2.21
CA ALA A 491 -34.04 19.96 -2.54
C ALA A 491 -33.82 21.48 -2.45
N GLY A 492 -32.82 21.93 -1.67
CA GLY A 492 -32.37 23.32 -1.58
C GLY A 492 -32.38 23.89 -0.16
N GLY A 493 -31.18 24.04 0.40
CA GLY A 493 -30.92 24.27 1.83
C GLY A 493 -29.84 23.30 2.27
N TRP A 494 -29.79 22.97 3.55
CA TRP A 494 -29.14 21.74 4.01
C TRP A 494 -30.17 20.62 4.11
N ASP A 495 -30.01 19.58 3.29
CA ASP A 495 -30.75 18.32 3.36
C ASP A 495 -29.93 17.26 4.14
N ASN A 496 -30.51 16.09 4.43
CA ASN A 496 -29.85 14.99 5.16
C ASN A 496 -29.69 13.75 4.28
N PHE A 497 -28.62 12.99 4.51
CA PHE A 497 -28.39 11.70 3.86
C PHE A 497 -27.87 10.62 4.81
N VAL A 498 -28.16 9.37 4.45
CA VAL A 498 -27.56 8.18 5.03
C VAL A 498 -26.95 7.36 3.89
N TRP A 499 -25.66 7.04 4.02
CA TRP A 499 -24.91 6.24 3.08
C TRP A 499 -24.48 4.95 3.77
N ALA A 500 -24.92 3.81 3.24
CA ALA A 500 -24.62 2.49 3.80
C ALA A 500 -23.70 1.69 2.86
N ILE A 501 -22.69 1.06 3.44
CA ILE A 501 -21.65 0.27 2.77
C ILE A 501 -21.43 -1.06 3.52
N ASP A 502 -20.97 -2.08 2.80
CA ASP A 502 -20.45 -3.31 3.41
C ASP A 502 -18.92 -3.24 3.36
N PRO A 503 -18.23 -2.96 4.49
CA PRO A 503 -16.77 -2.78 4.51
C PRO A 503 -15.99 -3.95 3.93
N SER A 504 -16.54 -5.18 3.98
CA SER A 504 -15.87 -6.35 3.40
C SER A 504 -15.93 -6.45 1.89
N MET A 505 -16.69 -5.57 1.23
CA MET A 505 -16.63 -5.36 -0.22
C MET A 505 -15.59 -4.28 -0.62
N LYS A 506 -14.83 -3.76 0.35
CA LYS A 506 -13.74 -2.79 0.20
C LYS A 506 -12.39 -3.34 0.72
N ALA A 507 -12.35 -4.63 1.10
CA ALA A 507 -11.11 -5.31 1.41
C ALA A 507 -10.33 -5.59 0.12
N ASP A 508 -9.02 -5.43 0.18
CA ASP A 508 -8.05 -5.42 -0.91
C ASP A 508 -6.73 -5.87 -0.26
N THR A 509 -6.40 -7.15 -0.43
CA THR A 509 -5.46 -7.88 0.43
C THR A 509 -4.01 -7.75 0.00
N ASP A 510 -3.73 -7.77 -1.30
CA ASP A 510 -2.38 -7.62 -1.87
C ASP A 510 -2.07 -6.20 -2.37
N ASN A 511 -3.08 -5.32 -2.49
CA ASN A 511 -2.97 -3.91 -2.90
C ASN A 511 -2.82 -3.67 -4.41
N ASP A 512 -3.31 -4.59 -5.24
CA ASP A 512 -3.36 -4.44 -6.71
C ASP A 512 -4.35 -3.33 -7.18
N GLY A 513 -5.36 -3.01 -6.36
CA GLY A 513 -6.39 -2.00 -6.61
C GLY A 513 -7.81 -2.56 -6.86
N VAL A 514 -7.97 -3.89 -6.86
CA VAL A 514 -9.22 -4.63 -7.06
C VAL A 514 -9.63 -5.26 -5.71
N PRO A 515 -10.87 -5.07 -5.23
CA PRO A 515 -11.29 -5.66 -3.97
C PRO A 515 -11.42 -7.19 -4.02
N ASP A 516 -11.04 -7.89 -2.94
CA ASP A 516 -11.03 -9.37 -2.74
C ASP A 516 -12.30 -10.12 -3.21
N VAL A 517 -13.42 -9.40 -3.30
CA VAL A 517 -14.78 -9.88 -3.63
C VAL A 517 -15.12 -9.82 -5.11
N SER A 518 -14.27 -9.16 -5.89
CA SER A 518 -14.34 -8.95 -7.35
C SER A 518 -13.05 -9.35 -8.05
N ASP A 519 -11.96 -9.47 -7.29
CA ASP A 519 -10.67 -9.96 -7.70
C ASP A 519 -10.69 -11.48 -7.99
N ASN A 520 -10.04 -11.89 -9.07
CA ASN A 520 -9.87 -13.29 -9.46
C ASN A 520 -8.57 -13.93 -8.92
N CYS A 521 -7.63 -13.14 -8.40
CA CYS A 521 -6.44 -13.61 -7.67
C CYS A 521 -6.22 -12.90 -6.30
N PRO A 522 -7.13 -13.01 -5.29
CA PRO A 522 -7.16 -12.21 -4.03
C PRO A 522 -5.96 -12.24 -3.05
N ASN A 523 -4.79 -12.73 -3.46
CA ASN A 523 -3.54 -12.74 -2.70
C ASN A 523 -2.30 -12.60 -3.62
N ILE A 524 -2.46 -12.40 -4.92
CA ILE A 524 -1.40 -12.29 -5.94
C ILE A 524 -1.78 -11.15 -6.89
N SER A 525 -1.22 -9.96 -6.63
CA SER A 525 -1.60 -8.70 -7.27
C SER A 525 -1.56 -8.76 -8.81
N ASN A 526 -2.72 -8.71 -9.46
CA ASN A 526 -2.86 -8.75 -10.91
C ASN A 526 -3.78 -7.63 -11.46
N PRO A 527 -3.37 -6.34 -11.45
CA PRO A 527 -4.24 -5.16 -11.68
C PRO A 527 -5.01 -5.08 -13.00
N LEU A 528 -4.76 -6.00 -13.93
CA LEU A 528 -5.47 -6.12 -15.21
C LEU A 528 -6.57 -7.19 -15.20
N GLN A 529 -6.63 -8.04 -14.16
CA GLN A 529 -7.63 -9.10 -13.97
C GLN A 529 -7.72 -10.02 -15.18
N GLY A 530 -6.55 -10.51 -15.61
CA GLY A 530 -6.41 -11.52 -16.65
C GLY A 530 -7.10 -12.83 -16.26
N ASN A 531 -7.76 -13.45 -17.22
CA ASN A 531 -8.49 -14.72 -17.12
C ASN A 531 -8.80 -15.14 -18.56
N THR A 532 -8.05 -16.12 -19.07
CA THR A 532 -8.03 -16.52 -20.48
C THR A 532 -9.19 -17.45 -20.81
N ASP A 533 -9.54 -18.33 -19.88
CA ASP A 533 -10.54 -19.40 -20.09
C ASP A 533 -11.98 -19.07 -19.64
N GLY A 534 -12.18 -18.12 -18.73
CA GLY A 534 -13.49 -17.82 -18.13
C GLY A 534 -13.80 -18.52 -16.80
N ASP A 535 -12.81 -19.09 -16.10
CA ASP A 535 -12.94 -19.73 -14.78
C ASP A 535 -13.20 -18.70 -13.63
N SER A 536 -13.06 -19.16 -12.39
CA SER A 536 -13.07 -18.45 -11.13
C SER A 536 -11.71 -17.91 -10.65
N GLN A 537 -10.59 -18.38 -11.21
CA GLN A 537 -9.23 -17.88 -10.91
C GLN A 537 -8.80 -16.84 -11.97
N GLY A 538 -7.57 -16.35 -11.94
CA GLY A 538 -7.01 -15.46 -12.97
C GLY A 538 -5.63 -15.90 -13.42
N ASP A 539 -5.15 -15.38 -14.55
CA ASP A 539 -3.93 -15.88 -15.22
C ASP A 539 -2.65 -15.79 -14.34
N GLU A 540 -2.66 -15.02 -13.25
CA GLU A 540 -1.51 -14.88 -12.35
C GLU A 540 -1.60 -15.80 -11.11
N CYS A 541 -2.65 -16.63 -11.02
CA CYS A 541 -2.89 -17.54 -9.90
C CYS A 541 -3.59 -18.86 -10.24
N ASP A 542 -3.95 -19.11 -11.51
CA ASP A 542 -4.25 -20.46 -11.98
C ASP A 542 -2.95 -21.26 -12.23
N SER A 543 -3.06 -22.40 -12.92
CA SER A 543 -1.98 -23.36 -13.20
C SER A 543 -2.22 -24.17 -14.49
N ASP A 544 -3.18 -23.70 -15.29
CA ASP A 544 -3.74 -24.28 -16.52
C ASP A 544 -4.55 -23.14 -17.18
N ASP A 545 -3.86 -22.04 -17.54
CA ASP A 545 -4.46 -20.72 -17.88
C ASP A 545 -5.58 -20.76 -18.95
N ASP A 546 -5.49 -21.68 -19.93
CA ASP A 546 -6.48 -21.84 -21.00
C ASP A 546 -7.46 -23.02 -20.75
N ASN A 547 -7.20 -23.89 -19.76
CA ASN A 547 -7.97 -25.09 -19.42
C ASN A 547 -7.97 -26.19 -20.52
N ASP A 548 -6.80 -26.52 -21.07
CA ASP A 548 -6.58 -27.75 -21.87
C ASP A 548 -6.09 -28.95 -21.03
N GLY A 549 -5.59 -28.74 -19.82
CA GLY A 549 -5.14 -29.82 -18.92
C GLY A 549 -3.71 -30.31 -19.12
N ILE A 550 -2.90 -29.59 -19.90
CA ILE A 550 -1.47 -29.37 -19.59
C ILE A 550 -1.39 -28.36 -18.42
N THR A 551 -0.20 -27.94 -18.02
CA THR A 551 -0.01 -26.87 -17.03
C THR A 551 1.06 -25.95 -17.56
N ASP A 552 0.84 -24.63 -17.53
CA ASP A 552 1.80 -23.57 -17.89
C ASP A 552 3.22 -23.80 -17.34
N ASN A 553 3.32 -24.41 -16.16
CA ASN A 553 4.59 -24.74 -15.51
C ASN A 553 5.27 -26.03 -16.02
N SER A 554 4.68 -26.80 -16.96
CA SER A 554 5.23 -28.05 -17.52
C SER A 554 4.36 -28.72 -18.62
N PRO A 555 4.89 -28.83 -19.85
CA PRO A 555 5.33 -27.74 -20.71
C PRO A 555 4.16 -27.31 -21.60
N ASP A 556 3.71 -26.07 -21.47
CA ASP A 556 2.72 -25.47 -22.36
C ASP A 556 3.39 -24.29 -23.09
N GLU A 557 3.37 -24.32 -24.43
CA GLU A 557 3.94 -23.27 -25.28
C GLU A 557 2.88 -22.25 -25.76
N CYS A 558 1.58 -22.52 -25.51
CA CYS A 558 0.44 -21.67 -25.87
C CYS A 558 -0.52 -21.25 -24.73
N PRO A 559 -0.12 -21.10 -23.44
CA PRO A 559 -1.05 -20.94 -22.30
C PRO A 559 -1.97 -19.70 -22.37
N ARG A 560 -1.66 -18.73 -23.24
CA ARG A 560 -2.49 -17.53 -23.49
C ARG A 560 -2.70 -17.26 -24.99
N GLY A 561 -2.71 -18.30 -25.82
CA GLY A 561 -2.74 -18.23 -27.28
C GLY A 561 -4.02 -17.64 -27.89
N GLY A 562 -5.19 -18.01 -27.35
CA GLY A 562 -6.50 -17.46 -27.74
C GLY A 562 -7.60 -18.49 -28.06
N ALA A 563 -7.30 -19.78 -28.04
CA ALA A 563 -8.24 -20.83 -27.62
C ALA A 563 -8.34 -20.86 -26.09
N ALA A 564 -9.30 -21.67 -25.62
CA ALA A 564 -9.51 -22.04 -24.22
C ALA A 564 -10.58 -23.15 -24.11
N ASN A 565 -10.69 -23.79 -22.94
CA ASN A 565 -11.71 -24.79 -22.58
C ASN A 565 -11.75 -26.00 -23.53
N TRP A 566 -10.60 -26.57 -23.90
CA TRP A 566 -10.54 -27.64 -24.90
C TRP A 566 -9.94 -28.95 -24.40
N GLY A 567 -8.66 -29.20 -24.62
CA GLY A 567 -7.96 -30.39 -24.17
C GLY A 567 -6.93 -30.97 -25.14
N SER A 568 -5.66 -30.99 -24.75
CA SER A 568 -4.57 -31.75 -25.40
C SER A 568 -4.98 -33.21 -25.59
N THR A 569 -5.26 -33.61 -26.84
CA THR A 569 -5.53 -35.01 -27.18
C THR A 569 -4.99 -35.41 -28.55
N GLN A 570 -3.90 -36.17 -28.53
CA GLN A 570 -3.31 -36.82 -29.69
C GLN A 570 -3.99 -38.17 -30.02
N ASN A 571 -4.24 -38.46 -31.31
CA ASN A 571 -4.87 -39.71 -31.73
C ASN A 571 -4.36 -40.32 -33.07
N PHE A 572 -3.27 -41.10 -33.00
CA PHE A 572 -2.70 -41.85 -34.13
C PHE A 572 -3.68 -42.81 -34.87
N ASP A 573 -4.72 -43.33 -34.19
CA ASP A 573 -5.69 -44.28 -34.81
C ASP A 573 -6.75 -43.56 -35.69
N ASP A 574 -6.95 -42.26 -35.49
CA ASP A 574 -7.86 -41.40 -36.28
C ASP A 574 -7.39 -39.92 -36.18
N PRO A 575 -6.37 -39.50 -36.96
CA PRO A 575 -5.76 -38.17 -36.84
C PRO A 575 -6.72 -36.99 -37.05
N ALA A 576 -7.82 -37.19 -37.76
CA ALA A 576 -8.91 -36.21 -37.87
C ALA A 576 -9.75 -36.04 -36.59
N ASN A 577 -9.33 -36.68 -35.50
CA ASN A 577 -9.82 -36.56 -34.13
C ASN A 577 -8.62 -36.41 -33.15
N SER A 578 -7.48 -35.87 -33.61
CA SER A 578 -6.61 -35.07 -32.73
C SER A 578 -7.29 -33.73 -32.43
N THR A 579 -6.87 -33.09 -31.34
CA THR A 579 -7.11 -31.66 -31.05
C THR A 579 -5.82 -30.85 -30.94
N ASP A 580 -4.74 -31.58 -30.69
CA ASP A 580 -3.33 -31.21 -30.64
C ASP A 580 -2.61 -32.47 -31.20
N TRP A 581 -1.50 -32.28 -31.92
CA TRP A 581 -0.77 -33.38 -32.55
C TRP A 581 0.49 -33.82 -31.80
N ASP A 582 1.37 -32.94 -31.32
CA ASP A 582 2.64 -33.32 -30.67
C ASP A 582 2.62 -33.30 -29.12
N ARG A 583 1.75 -32.45 -28.55
CA ARG A 583 1.49 -32.13 -27.13
C ARG A 583 2.44 -31.13 -26.48
N ASP A 584 2.61 -30.01 -27.15
CA ASP A 584 3.15 -28.74 -26.64
C ASP A 584 2.11 -27.82 -25.95
N GLY A 585 0.81 -28.12 -26.04
CA GLY A 585 -0.28 -27.25 -25.53
C GLY A 585 -0.84 -26.26 -26.56
N CYS A 586 -0.27 -26.22 -27.77
CA CYS A 586 -0.78 -25.45 -28.91
C CYS A 586 -1.84 -26.25 -29.69
N LYS A 587 -2.79 -25.53 -30.29
CA LYS A 587 -4.02 -26.12 -30.83
C LYS A 587 -4.07 -26.11 -32.36
N ASP A 588 -3.94 -27.30 -32.97
CA ASP A 588 -4.04 -27.67 -34.41
C ASP A 588 -4.67 -26.61 -35.35
N ASP A 589 -5.88 -26.14 -35.04
CA ASP A 589 -6.74 -25.37 -35.95
C ASP A 589 -6.97 -23.91 -35.56
N VAL A 590 -6.22 -23.38 -34.57
CA VAL A 590 -6.41 -22.02 -34.03
C VAL A 590 -5.10 -21.25 -33.81
N GLU A 591 -4.14 -21.81 -33.06
CA GLU A 591 -2.88 -21.12 -32.69
C GLU A 591 -1.63 -21.72 -33.35
N ASP A 592 -1.61 -23.05 -33.44
CA ASP A 592 -0.55 -23.82 -34.06
C ASP A 592 -0.39 -23.50 -35.56
N ALA A 593 0.87 -23.49 -36.02
CA ALA A 593 1.28 -23.28 -37.41
C ALA A 593 2.21 -24.39 -37.95
N ASP A 594 2.64 -25.33 -37.12
CA ASP A 594 3.73 -26.30 -37.29
C ASP A 594 3.39 -27.53 -36.42
N MET A 595 2.58 -28.45 -36.96
CA MET A 595 1.85 -29.46 -36.16
C MET A 595 2.76 -30.52 -35.52
N ASP A 596 4.00 -30.58 -35.97
CA ASP A 596 5.01 -31.56 -35.61
C ASP A 596 6.17 -30.91 -34.84
N ASN A 597 6.20 -29.58 -34.82
CA ASN A 597 7.30 -28.71 -34.39
C ASN A 597 8.64 -29.08 -35.06
N ASP A 598 8.64 -29.18 -36.40
CA ASP A 598 9.81 -29.48 -37.24
C ASP A 598 10.45 -28.22 -37.88
N GLY A 599 9.79 -27.06 -37.80
CA GLY A 599 10.24 -25.79 -38.36
C GLY A 599 9.66 -25.41 -39.72
N ILE A 600 8.84 -26.27 -40.35
CA ILE A 600 8.26 -26.06 -41.68
C ILE A 600 6.76 -25.76 -41.57
N GLU A 601 6.37 -24.51 -41.90
CA GLU A 601 4.95 -24.11 -41.86
C GLU A 601 4.04 -25.09 -42.63
N ASN A 602 2.97 -25.56 -41.99
CA ASN A 602 1.85 -26.40 -42.48
C ASN A 602 1.32 -26.11 -43.91
N GLY A 603 1.65 -24.95 -44.49
CA GLY A 603 1.24 -24.49 -45.82
C GLY A 603 2.26 -24.74 -46.94
N VAL A 604 3.49 -25.18 -46.62
CA VAL A 604 4.52 -25.59 -47.59
C VAL A 604 4.91 -27.06 -47.47
N ASP A 605 4.84 -27.61 -46.26
CA ASP A 605 5.09 -29.01 -45.90
C ASP A 605 4.22 -30.04 -46.67
N LEU A 606 4.80 -31.21 -47.00
CA LEU A 606 4.09 -32.38 -47.53
C LEU A 606 3.77 -33.48 -46.49
N CYS A 607 4.43 -33.49 -45.33
CA CYS A 607 4.27 -34.42 -44.21
C CYS A 607 3.77 -33.84 -42.85
N PRO A 608 2.88 -32.81 -42.78
CA PRO A 608 2.55 -32.04 -41.55
C PRO A 608 1.69 -32.75 -40.49
N ARG A 609 1.84 -34.08 -40.34
CA ARG A 609 1.32 -34.97 -39.27
C ARG A 609 2.18 -36.25 -39.20
N SER A 610 3.46 -36.09 -38.89
CA SER A 610 4.46 -37.13 -38.69
C SER A 610 3.93 -38.30 -37.84
N GLY A 611 4.16 -39.52 -38.33
CA GLY A 611 3.83 -40.77 -37.64
C GLY A 611 4.85 -41.19 -36.57
N TYR A 612 5.91 -40.40 -36.38
CA TYR A 612 7.04 -40.72 -35.51
C TYR A 612 6.66 -40.88 -34.03
N GLN A 613 7.43 -41.68 -33.27
CA GLN A 613 7.24 -41.86 -31.83
C GLN A 613 8.57 -42.00 -31.07
N PRO A 614 8.79 -41.22 -29.99
CA PRO A 614 7.85 -40.25 -29.39
C PRO A 614 7.75 -38.95 -30.21
N PRO A 615 6.57 -38.33 -30.29
CA PRO A 615 6.39 -36.97 -30.82
C PRO A 615 7.07 -35.97 -29.86
N ARG A 616 7.98 -35.11 -30.35
CA ARG A 616 8.60 -33.96 -29.65
C ARG A 616 9.45 -33.10 -30.61
N PRO A 617 9.63 -31.79 -30.32
CA PRO A 617 10.56 -30.88 -31.01
C PRO A 617 12.04 -31.29 -30.81
N THR A 618 12.45 -32.36 -31.50
CA THR A 618 13.77 -33.00 -31.39
C THR A 618 14.31 -33.48 -32.74
N TRP A 619 13.52 -33.30 -33.79
CA TRP A 619 13.94 -33.32 -35.18
C TRP A 619 13.38 -32.04 -35.82
N VAL A 620 14.12 -31.47 -36.76
CA VAL A 620 13.72 -30.33 -37.59
C VAL A 620 14.21 -30.60 -39.00
N SER A 621 13.46 -30.18 -40.03
CA SER A 621 13.86 -30.31 -41.43
C SER A 621 15.19 -29.58 -41.68
N ASP A 622 16.19 -30.31 -42.18
CA ASP A 622 17.52 -29.78 -42.51
C ASP A 622 18.13 -30.47 -43.75
N GLU A 623 19.15 -29.84 -44.36
CA GLU A 623 19.83 -30.31 -45.59
C GLU A 623 20.58 -31.68 -45.43
N ILE A 624 20.30 -32.44 -44.37
CA ILE A 624 20.93 -33.72 -44.00
C ILE A 624 19.87 -34.81 -43.70
N THR A 625 18.64 -34.43 -43.32
CA THR A 625 17.55 -35.35 -42.93
C THR A 625 16.18 -35.06 -43.56
N ASP A 626 16.11 -34.01 -44.39
CA ASP A 626 15.12 -33.72 -45.42
C ASP A 626 15.92 -33.20 -46.65
N VAL A 627 16.34 -34.12 -47.53
CA VAL A 627 17.34 -33.82 -48.58
C VAL A 627 16.79 -33.01 -49.77
N ASP A 628 15.48 -33.11 -50.07
CA ASP A 628 14.77 -32.29 -51.07
C ASP A 628 14.35 -30.92 -50.50
N GLY A 629 13.98 -30.87 -49.21
CA GLY A 629 13.50 -29.69 -48.49
C GLY A 629 11.98 -29.52 -48.54
N ASP A 630 11.21 -30.60 -48.34
CA ASP A 630 9.75 -30.64 -48.48
C ASP A 630 8.96 -30.86 -47.17
N GLY A 631 9.64 -31.10 -46.05
CA GLY A 631 9.08 -31.39 -44.72
C GLY A 631 8.88 -32.88 -44.44
N CYS A 632 9.05 -33.77 -45.42
CA CYS A 632 9.10 -35.21 -45.18
C CYS A 632 10.52 -35.66 -44.77
N ARG A 633 10.58 -36.56 -43.79
CA ARG A 633 11.83 -37.06 -43.22
C ARG A 633 12.35 -38.28 -43.97
N ASP A 634 13.54 -38.20 -44.57
CA ASP A 634 14.18 -39.28 -45.38
C ASP A 634 14.13 -40.65 -44.65
N ALA A 635 14.36 -40.63 -43.34
CA ALA A 635 14.64 -41.83 -42.55
C ALA A 635 13.43 -42.76 -42.34
N ASP A 636 12.19 -42.26 -42.44
CA ASP A 636 10.99 -43.08 -42.27
C ASP A 636 9.68 -42.56 -42.91
N GLU A 637 9.65 -41.35 -43.52
CA GLU A 637 8.40 -40.74 -44.02
C GLU A 637 8.40 -40.33 -45.51
N ASP A 638 9.55 -39.97 -46.11
CA ASP A 638 9.67 -39.88 -47.58
C ASP A 638 10.03 -41.24 -48.25
N THR A 639 10.06 -41.26 -49.60
CA THR A 639 10.29 -42.42 -50.48
C THR A 639 10.88 -42.07 -51.87
N ASP A 640 11.44 -40.87 -52.08
CA ASP A 640 12.14 -40.44 -53.31
C ASP A 640 13.19 -39.36 -52.94
N ASP A 641 14.06 -39.63 -51.95
CA ASP A 641 14.81 -38.67 -51.08
C ASP A 641 15.51 -37.46 -51.78
N ASP A 642 15.80 -37.49 -53.09
CA ASP A 642 16.40 -36.38 -53.86
C ASP A 642 15.58 -35.85 -55.05
N GLY A 643 14.38 -36.40 -55.26
CA GLY A 643 13.45 -36.01 -56.32
C GLY A 643 13.90 -36.32 -57.76
N ASP A 644 14.93 -37.17 -57.99
CA ASP A 644 15.35 -37.63 -59.33
C ASP A 644 14.23 -38.44 -60.02
N GLY A 645 13.50 -39.26 -59.24
CA GLY A 645 12.39 -40.10 -59.67
C GLY A 645 12.70 -41.59 -59.73
N PHE A 646 13.59 -42.06 -58.85
CA PHE A 646 13.86 -43.48 -58.55
C PHE A 646 13.65 -43.70 -57.04
N GLU A 647 12.50 -44.29 -56.67
CA GLU A 647 12.18 -44.67 -55.27
C GLU A 647 13.42 -45.33 -54.59
N ASP A 648 13.90 -44.81 -53.45
CA ASP A 648 15.12 -45.18 -52.67
C ASP A 648 15.31 -46.69 -52.50
N VAL A 649 14.21 -47.42 -52.39
CA VAL A 649 14.17 -48.89 -52.39
C VAL A 649 14.66 -49.54 -53.70
N SER A 650 15.07 -48.74 -54.68
CA SER A 650 15.50 -49.10 -56.03
C SER A 650 16.55 -48.18 -56.67
N ASP A 651 16.98 -47.12 -56.00
CA ASP A 651 18.21 -46.37 -56.33
C ASP A 651 19.36 -46.81 -55.41
N ASP A 652 20.60 -46.80 -55.89
CA ASP A 652 21.79 -47.06 -55.05
C ASP A 652 22.50 -45.74 -54.63
N CYS A 653 22.05 -44.57 -55.12
CA CYS A 653 22.37 -43.21 -54.62
C CYS A 653 21.08 -42.38 -54.34
N PRO A 654 20.20 -42.76 -53.38
CA PRO A 654 18.94 -42.05 -53.14
C PRO A 654 19.03 -40.54 -52.90
N THR A 655 20.15 -40.07 -52.37
CA THR A 655 20.37 -38.65 -52.05
C THR A 655 21.23 -37.91 -53.10
N VAL A 656 21.53 -38.50 -54.27
CA VAL A 656 22.51 -37.94 -55.25
C VAL A 656 22.22 -38.24 -56.76
N ILE A 657 21.25 -37.51 -57.33
CA ILE A 657 20.77 -37.41 -58.72
C ILE A 657 21.73 -37.96 -59.80
N GLY A 658 21.31 -38.96 -60.59
CA GLY A 658 22.18 -39.69 -61.52
C GLY A 658 21.53 -40.39 -62.73
N ASN A 659 22.03 -41.59 -63.11
CA ASN A 659 21.49 -42.54 -64.13
C ASN A 659 22.28 -43.88 -64.37
N SER A 660 23.17 -44.37 -63.50
CA SER A 660 23.96 -45.60 -63.73
C SER A 660 23.12 -46.90 -63.58
N THR A 661 23.71 -48.08 -63.87
CA THR A 661 22.94 -49.36 -63.97
C THR A 661 23.69 -50.64 -63.57
N LEU A 662 24.96 -50.56 -63.15
CA LEU A 662 25.75 -51.63 -62.54
C LEU A 662 26.77 -50.99 -61.59
N GLY A 663 27.31 -51.78 -60.65
CA GLY A 663 28.01 -51.23 -59.49
C GLY A 663 26.98 -50.65 -58.54
N GLU A 664 26.46 -49.49 -58.92
CA GLU A 664 25.30 -48.82 -58.36
C GLU A 664 24.34 -48.47 -59.52
N GLU A 665 23.06 -48.83 -59.40
CA GLU A 665 21.97 -48.30 -60.25
C GLU A 665 21.61 -46.89 -59.76
N GLY A 666 21.20 -45.98 -60.65
CA GLY A 666 20.84 -44.61 -60.24
C GLY A 666 21.99 -43.60 -60.10
N CYS A 667 23.17 -43.98 -59.60
CA CYS A 667 24.35 -43.09 -59.46
C CYS A 667 24.98 -42.54 -60.78
N LEU A 668 26.22 -42.04 -60.76
CA LEU A 668 26.88 -41.35 -61.89
C LEU A 668 28.01 -42.17 -62.55
N ASP A 669 28.04 -42.35 -63.89
CA ASP A 669 29.09 -43.04 -64.69
C ASP A 669 29.74 -42.12 -65.78
N ASN A 670 31.07 -42.15 -65.96
CA ASN A 670 31.81 -41.48 -67.06
C ASN A 670 32.49 -42.42 -68.08
N ASP A 671 32.92 -43.62 -67.68
CA ASP A 671 33.78 -44.51 -68.46
C ASP A 671 32.96 -45.44 -69.38
N GLY A 672 31.84 -45.95 -68.84
CA GLY A 672 30.90 -46.79 -69.58
C GLY A 672 31.28 -48.27 -69.69
N ASP A 673 32.13 -48.79 -68.79
CA ASP A 673 32.32 -50.23 -68.62
C ASP A 673 31.07 -50.90 -68.01
N GLY A 674 30.34 -50.14 -67.19
CA GLY A 674 29.07 -50.50 -66.54
C GLY A 674 28.98 -49.97 -65.10
N TRP A 675 30.09 -49.88 -64.37
CA TRP A 675 30.12 -49.43 -62.98
C TRP A 675 29.91 -47.91 -62.85
N SER A 676 29.35 -47.48 -61.72
CA SER A 676 29.39 -46.07 -61.32
C SER A 676 30.84 -45.58 -61.12
N ASN A 677 31.07 -44.28 -61.28
CA ASN A 677 32.39 -43.65 -61.15
C ASN A 677 33.07 -43.91 -59.80
N ASN A 678 32.27 -44.13 -58.76
CA ASN A 678 32.73 -44.26 -57.39
C ASN A 678 33.20 -45.69 -57.08
N PHE A 679 32.84 -46.68 -57.91
CA PHE A 679 33.12 -48.10 -57.68
C PHE A 679 34.05 -48.78 -58.72
N ASP A 680 34.57 -48.03 -59.69
CA ASP A 680 35.78 -48.41 -60.43
C ASP A 680 37.00 -47.66 -59.84
N ASP A 681 37.87 -48.34 -59.09
CA ASP A 681 39.12 -47.76 -58.56
C ASP A 681 40.26 -47.73 -59.61
N CYS A 682 39.96 -48.20 -60.81
CA CYS A 682 40.74 -48.04 -62.01
C CYS A 682 39.86 -47.30 -63.08
N PRO A 683 39.23 -46.12 -62.81
CA PRO A 683 38.05 -45.56 -63.54
C PRO A 683 38.30 -45.02 -64.96
N ASN A 684 39.37 -45.48 -65.60
CA ASN A 684 39.76 -45.26 -67.00
C ASN A 684 40.50 -46.52 -67.57
N GLU A 685 40.63 -47.63 -66.81
CA GLU A 685 41.49 -48.81 -67.04
C GLU A 685 40.98 -50.17 -66.44
N PHE A 686 39.70 -50.53 -66.64
CA PHE A 686 39.08 -51.88 -66.55
C PHE A 686 39.88 -53.10 -65.97
N GLY A 687 39.33 -53.76 -64.94
CA GLY A 687 39.81 -55.07 -64.39
C GLY A 687 38.78 -55.81 -63.52
N ASN A 688 39.14 -56.45 -62.37
CA ASN A 688 38.16 -57.27 -61.62
C ASN A 688 38.31 -57.58 -60.09
N SER A 689 39.29 -57.10 -59.31
CA SER A 689 39.22 -57.31 -57.84
C SER A 689 38.08 -56.50 -57.22
N THR A 690 37.78 -56.79 -55.95
CA THR A 690 36.51 -56.38 -55.32
C THR A 690 36.68 -55.69 -53.96
N LEU A 691 37.90 -55.54 -53.45
CA LEU A 691 38.23 -54.65 -52.33
C LEU A 691 39.59 -53.97 -52.58
N GLY A 692 39.95 -53.06 -51.67
CA GLY A 692 41.30 -52.53 -51.51
C GLY A 692 41.69 -51.30 -52.32
N GLY A 693 40.77 -50.35 -52.51
CA GLY A 693 41.03 -49.10 -53.26
C GLY A 693 41.55 -49.36 -54.67
N LYS A 694 41.23 -50.56 -55.18
CA LYS A 694 41.67 -51.23 -56.40
C LYS A 694 40.54 -52.14 -56.90
N ASN A 695 39.27 -51.85 -56.59
CA ASN A 695 38.11 -52.42 -57.26
C ASN A 695 38.26 -52.28 -58.78
N ALA A 696 37.88 -53.33 -59.49
CA ALA A 696 38.24 -53.52 -60.89
C ALA A 696 39.77 -53.58 -61.15
N CYS A 697 40.60 -54.09 -60.21
CA CYS A 697 42.04 -54.30 -60.42
C CYS A 697 42.47 -55.76 -59.98
N PRO A 698 43.49 -56.10 -59.13
CA PRO A 698 43.81 -57.52 -58.69
C PRO A 698 43.98 -57.79 -57.16
N ASP A 699 44.04 -59.07 -56.69
CA ASP A 699 44.19 -59.51 -55.25
C ASP A 699 44.92 -60.89 -55.03
N MET A 700 45.42 -61.21 -53.81
CA MET A 700 46.16 -62.46 -53.46
C MET A 700 45.57 -63.38 -52.37
N ASP A 701 45.39 -62.89 -51.14
CA ASP A 701 45.07 -63.73 -49.97
C ASP A 701 43.62 -64.27 -50.06
N GLY A 702 42.75 -63.49 -50.71
CA GLY A 702 41.35 -63.81 -50.95
C GLY A 702 40.37 -63.12 -50.01
N ASP A 703 40.83 -62.21 -49.14
CA ASP A 703 40.00 -61.19 -48.49
C ASP A 703 39.40 -60.22 -49.53
N GLY A 704 40.18 -59.87 -50.55
CA GLY A 704 39.84 -59.02 -51.69
C GLY A 704 40.83 -57.89 -51.98
N TRP A 705 41.82 -57.63 -51.10
CA TRP A 705 42.78 -56.53 -51.18
C TRP A 705 44.02 -56.85 -52.03
N ALA A 706 44.55 -55.83 -52.72
CA ALA A 706 45.61 -56.00 -53.71
C ALA A 706 46.97 -56.40 -53.10
N ASP A 707 47.68 -57.39 -53.69
CA ASP A 707 48.98 -57.95 -53.21
C ASP A 707 50.05 -56.92 -52.80
N VAL A 708 49.92 -55.70 -53.33
CA VAL A 708 50.90 -54.62 -53.29
C VAL A 708 50.60 -53.57 -52.23
N ASP A 709 49.37 -53.56 -51.71
CA ASP A 709 48.80 -52.55 -50.83
C ASP A 709 48.29 -53.17 -49.50
N ASP A 710 48.72 -54.41 -49.18
CA ASP A 710 48.45 -55.14 -47.92
C ASP A 710 49.66 -55.12 -46.97
N ALA A 711 49.45 -54.65 -45.74
CA ALA A 711 50.44 -54.59 -44.66
C ALA A 711 50.36 -55.77 -43.66
N PHE A 712 49.20 -56.42 -43.50
CA PHE A 712 48.92 -57.33 -42.39
C PHE A 712 48.86 -58.82 -42.76
N THR A 713 48.81 -59.20 -44.05
CA THR A 713 49.24 -60.45 -44.76
C THR A 713 49.11 -61.88 -44.15
N GLU A 714 48.83 -62.06 -42.86
CA GLU A 714 48.49 -63.32 -42.18
C GLU A 714 47.15 -63.23 -41.41
N ASP A 715 46.51 -62.05 -41.34
CA ASP A 715 45.17 -61.86 -40.75
C ASP A 715 44.15 -61.40 -41.80
N PRO A 716 43.20 -62.25 -42.26
CA PRO A 716 42.22 -61.89 -43.29
C PRO A 716 41.06 -61.02 -42.74
N THR A 717 41.31 -60.25 -41.67
CA THR A 717 40.44 -59.20 -41.14
C THR A 717 41.19 -57.88 -40.87
N GLN A 718 42.49 -57.81 -41.19
CA GLN A 718 43.30 -56.60 -41.13
C GLN A 718 44.30 -56.60 -42.30
N TRP A 719 44.42 -55.49 -43.01
CA TRP A 719 45.21 -55.43 -44.26
C TRP A 719 46.01 -54.12 -44.42
N SER A 720 45.90 -53.14 -43.54
CA SER A 720 46.72 -51.93 -43.60
C SER A 720 47.12 -51.47 -42.19
N ASP A 721 48.29 -50.81 -42.12
CA ASP A 721 49.02 -50.33 -40.93
C ASP A 721 49.72 -49.04 -41.37
N ALA A 722 48.95 -47.95 -41.51
CA ALA A 722 49.40 -46.80 -42.28
C ALA A 722 50.37 -45.84 -41.53
N ASP A 723 50.55 -45.99 -40.21
CA ASP A 723 51.58 -45.27 -39.44
C ASP A 723 52.57 -46.13 -38.62
N GLY A 724 52.23 -47.38 -38.25
CA GLY A 724 53.11 -48.30 -37.53
C GLY A 724 53.02 -48.28 -36.00
N ASP A 725 51.92 -47.83 -35.39
CA ASP A 725 51.73 -47.88 -33.93
C ASP A 725 51.50 -49.31 -33.39
N GLY A 726 50.71 -50.13 -34.09
CA GLY A 726 50.37 -51.51 -33.76
C GLY A 726 48.89 -51.89 -33.71
N TYR A 727 47.95 -50.96 -33.94
CA TYR A 727 46.55 -51.26 -34.30
C TYR A 727 46.46 -51.52 -35.83
N GLY A 728 45.26 -51.54 -36.43
CA GLY A 728 45.13 -51.78 -37.87
C GLY A 728 43.91 -51.16 -38.53
N ASP A 729 44.13 -50.59 -39.72
CA ASP A 729 43.25 -49.64 -40.40
C ASP A 729 41.84 -50.16 -40.76
N ASN A 730 41.56 -51.48 -40.66
CA ASN A 730 40.21 -52.00 -40.90
C ASN A 730 39.35 -51.94 -39.63
N SER A 731 38.36 -51.05 -39.62
CA SER A 731 37.37 -50.87 -38.54
C SER A 731 36.62 -52.15 -38.15
N GLU A 732 36.31 -53.03 -39.11
CA GLU A 732 35.66 -54.34 -38.87
C GLU A 732 36.64 -55.46 -38.45
N GLY A 733 37.92 -55.11 -38.28
CA GLY A 733 38.97 -56.05 -37.87
C GLY A 733 38.99 -56.33 -36.36
N THR A 734 39.87 -57.23 -35.92
CA THR A 734 40.14 -57.34 -34.48
C THR A 734 41.09 -56.23 -34.04
N THR A 735 40.69 -55.44 -33.03
CA THR A 735 41.38 -54.24 -32.55
C THR A 735 41.72 -53.29 -33.70
N PRO A 736 40.70 -52.59 -34.26
CA PRO A 736 40.92 -51.58 -35.28
C PRO A 736 41.75 -50.41 -34.73
N ASP A 737 42.30 -49.64 -35.66
CA ASP A 737 42.81 -48.29 -35.44
C ASP A 737 41.73 -47.28 -35.84
N ASP A 738 41.39 -46.38 -34.92
CA ASP A 738 40.44 -45.29 -35.13
C ASP A 738 41.16 -43.98 -35.54
N CYS A 739 42.50 -43.95 -35.51
CA CYS A 739 43.35 -42.95 -36.16
C CYS A 739 44.47 -43.56 -37.04
N PRO A 740 44.16 -44.32 -38.13
CA PRO A 740 45.13 -45.08 -38.96
C PRO A 740 46.37 -44.36 -39.52
N THR A 741 46.53 -43.06 -39.32
CA THR A 741 47.63 -42.25 -39.86
C THR A 741 48.32 -41.35 -38.82
N VAL A 742 47.95 -41.44 -37.53
CA VAL A 742 48.41 -40.56 -36.44
C VAL A 742 48.78 -41.34 -35.16
N ALA A 743 49.70 -42.29 -35.30
CA ALA A 743 50.26 -43.17 -34.27
C ALA A 743 50.23 -42.64 -32.82
N GLY A 744 49.42 -43.27 -31.98
CA GLY A 744 49.11 -42.80 -30.63
C GLY A 744 49.05 -43.87 -29.55
N THR A 745 48.18 -43.67 -28.55
CA THR A 745 48.07 -44.51 -27.35
C THR A 745 46.69 -44.55 -26.67
N SER A 746 45.68 -43.83 -27.16
CA SER A 746 44.33 -43.77 -26.56
C SER A 746 43.65 -45.16 -26.46
N THR A 747 42.73 -45.33 -25.51
CA THR A 747 42.13 -46.64 -25.18
C THR A 747 40.67 -46.64 -24.71
N LEU A 748 39.99 -45.48 -24.61
CA LEU A 748 38.64 -45.37 -24.04
C LEU A 748 37.56 -44.97 -25.06
N ASP A 749 37.84 -43.96 -25.88
CA ASP A 749 36.96 -43.42 -26.93
C ASP A 749 37.31 -44.04 -28.30
N ARG A 750 38.47 -43.67 -28.83
CA ARG A 750 39.10 -44.14 -30.07
C ARG A 750 40.34 -44.94 -29.70
N LEU A 751 40.64 -46.02 -30.43
CA LEU A 751 41.82 -46.85 -30.22
C LEU A 751 42.94 -46.44 -31.21
N GLY A 752 44.18 -46.28 -30.72
CA GLY A 752 45.34 -45.94 -31.57
C GLY A 752 45.56 -44.45 -31.81
N CYS A 753 44.60 -43.60 -31.45
CA CYS A 753 44.72 -42.14 -31.58
C CYS A 753 45.71 -41.51 -30.59
N LEU A 754 46.18 -40.32 -30.95
CA LEU A 754 47.06 -39.51 -30.13
C LEU A 754 46.37 -39.20 -28.78
N ASP A 755 47.15 -39.28 -27.71
CA ASP A 755 46.75 -39.11 -26.31
C ASP A 755 47.95 -38.41 -25.64
N THR A 756 47.83 -37.10 -25.45
CA THR A 756 48.97 -36.22 -25.12
C THR A 756 49.35 -36.29 -23.63
N ASP A 757 48.40 -36.47 -22.73
CA ASP A 757 48.67 -36.48 -21.27
C ASP A 757 48.59 -37.86 -20.60
N GLY A 758 47.93 -38.84 -21.22
CA GLY A 758 47.89 -40.25 -20.79
C GLY A 758 46.68 -40.63 -19.93
N ASP A 759 45.58 -39.89 -19.98
CA ASP A 759 44.31 -40.21 -19.33
C ASP A 759 43.60 -41.43 -19.97
N GLY A 760 43.62 -41.53 -21.30
CA GLY A 760 43.08 -42.64 -22.09
C GLY A 760 42.02 -42.27 -23.14
N TYR A 761 41.50 -41.04 -23.13
CA TYR A 761 40.78 -40.44 -24.25
C TYR A 761 41.74 -39.98 -25.36
N SER A 762 41.23 -39.46 -26.49
CA SER A 762 42.06 -39.03 -27.63
C SER A 762 42.06 -37.53 -27.87
N ASP A 763 43.23 -36.99 -28.24
CA ASP A 763 43.43 -35.58 -28.64
C ASP A 763 42.41 -35.18 -29.74
N PRO A 764 41.79 -34.00 -29.67
CA PRO A 764 40.85 -33.52 -30.67
C PRO A 764 41.56 -33.21 -31.99
N ASP A 765 41.01 -33.73 -33.08
CA ASP A 765 41.47 -33.49 -34.45
C ASP A 765 40.31 -33.03 -35.35
N SER A 766 40.52 -32.99 -36.67
CA SER A 766 39.52 -32.49 -37.63
C SER A 766 38.42 -33.50 -38.02
N MET A 767 38.42 -34.70 -37.44
CA MET A 767 37.46 -35.78 -37.68
C MET A 767 36.81 -36.32 -36.39
N TRP A 768 37.35 -35.95 -35.24
CA TRP A 768 36.86 -36.26 -33.90
C TRP A 768 37.29 -35.09 -33.01
N ASP A 769 36.35 -34.17 -32.83
CA ASP A 769 36.48 -33.00 -31.98
C ASP A 769 35.80 -33.24 -30.62
N THR A 770 35.80 -32.22 -29.78
CA THR A 770 35.29 -32.30 -28.40
C THR A 770 33.79 -32.63 -28.37
N GLU A 771 33.03 -32.09 -29.32
CA GLU A 771 31.60 -32.38 -29.54
C GLU A 771 31.38 -33.85 -29.96
N SER A 772 32.30 -34.41 -30.77
CA SER A 772 32.31 -35.84 -31.12
C SER A 772 32.68 -36.76 -29.93
N GLY A 773 33.22 -36.23 -28.83
CA GLY A 773 33.69 -36.99 -27.67
C GLY A 773 35.22 -37.19 -27.60
N ALA A 774 35.99 -36.33 -28.26
CA ALA A 774 37.43 -36.19 -28.03
C ALA A 774 37.72 -35.52 -26.67
N ASP A 775 38.96 -35.61 -26.22
CA ASP A 775 39.44 -34.94 -25.01
C ASP A 775 39.37 -33.40 -25.13
N ALA A 776 38.45 -32.78 -24.39
CA ALA A 776 38.33 -31.32 -24.34
C ALA A 776 39.54 -30.59 -23.71
N PHE A 777 40.41 -31.29 -22.97
CA PHE A 777 41.41 -30.68 -22.09
C PHE A 777 42.84 -31.27 -22.19
N ILE A 778 43.27 -31.77 -23.36
CA ILE A 778 44.61 -32.17 -23.90
C ILE A 778 45.94 -31.99 -23.09
N ASP A 779 46.01 -31.10 -22.09
CA ASP A 779 47.12 -30.87 -21.15
C ASP A 779 46.76 -31.20 -19.66
N ASP A 780 45.54 -31.64 -19.32
CA ASP A 780 45.05 -31.92 -17.94
C ASP A 780 44.14 -33.18 -17.79
N ALA A 781 44.79 -34.34 -17.58
CA ALA A 781 44.27 -35.68 -17.29
C ALA A 781 43.29 -35.84 -16.10
N THR A 782 42.72 -34.74 -15.60
CA THR A 782 41.59 -34.74 -14.67
C THR A 782 40.27 -34.33 -15.34
N GLN A 783 40.31 -33.75 -16.53
CA GLN A 783 39.18 -33.32 -17.35
C GLN A 783 39.32 -33.88 -18.78
N TRP A 784 38.20 -34.13 -19.46
CA TRP A 784 38.17 -34.54 -20.88
C TRP A 784 36.83 -34.26 -21.58
N SER A 785 35.91 -33.58 -20.89
CA SER A 785 34.52 -33.36 -21.31
C SER A 785 34.09 -31.97 -20.87
N ASP A 786 33.50 -31.24 -21.81
CA ASP A 786 33.09 -29.82 -21.75
C ASP A 786 31.74 -29.78 -22.49
N PHE A 787 30.64 -30.05 -21.77
CA PHE A 787 29.38 -30.44 -22.40
C PHE A 787 28.60 -29.29 -23.03
N ASP A 788 28.77 -28.06 -22.53
CA ASP A 788 28.23 -26.84 -23.13
C ASP A 788 29.29 -26.01 -23.88
N GLY A 789 30.58 -26.32 -23.76
CA GLY A 789 31.64 -25.75 -24.59
C GLY A 789 32.18 -24.40 -24.09
N ASP A 790 31.97 -24.07 -22.82
CA ASP A 790 32.35 -22.77 -22.24
C ASP A 790 33.84 -22.69 -21.85
N GLY A 791 34.52 -23.84 -21.78
CA GLY A 791 35.94 -23.97 -21.45
C GLY A 791 36.23 -24.41 -20.01
N TYR A 792 35.22 -24.80 -19.23
CA TYR A 792 35.36 -25.46 -17.93
C TYR A 792 34.89 -26.92 -17.98
N GLY A 793 35.53 -27.80 -17.20
CA GLY A 793 35.35 -29.24 -17.40
C GLY A 793 34.32 -29.90 -16.48
N ASP A 794 33.57 -30.86 -17.03
CA ASP A 794 32.42 -31.52 -16.38
C ASP A 794 32.77 -32.30 -15.10
N ASN A 795 33.99 -32.85 -14.99
CA ASN A 795 34.37 -33.64 -13.82
C ASN A 795 34.48 -32.74 -12.58
N TYR A 796 34.18 -33.28 -11.40
CA TYR A 796 34.03 -32.46 -10.19
C TYR A 796 34.68 -33.07 -8.95
N ALA A 797 35.28 -32.23 -8.12
CA ALA A 797 35.94 -32.58 -6.85
C ALA A 797 35.18 -32.09 -5.61
N ASN A 798 34.31 -31.09 -5.75
CA ASN A 798 33.64 -30.40 -4.65
C ASN A 798 32.76 -31.35 -3.83
N ASP A 799 33.15 -31.59 -2.57
CA ASP A 799 32.47 -32.53 -1.67
C ASP A 799 31.22 -31.94 -0.98
N THR A 800 30.88 -30.67 -1.25
CA THR A 800 29.62 -30.06 -0.80
C THR A 800 28.44 -30.30 -1.74
N TRP A 801 28.68 -30.61 -3.02
CA TRP A 801 27.64 -30.86 -4.05
C TRP A 801 26.99 -32.25 -3.90
N THR A 802 26.49 -32.55 -2.70
CA THR A 802 25.92 -33.86 -2.34
C THR A 802 24.56 -34.16 -2.97
N ASP A 803 24.01 -33.17 -3.66
CA ASP A 803 22.71 -33.06 -4.32
C ASP A 803 22.82 -32.67 -5.80
N ARG A 804 24.04 -32.66 -6.40
CA ARG A 804 24.26 -32.50 -7.84
C ARG A 804 23.35 -33.45 -8.62
N ASN A 805 22.72 -32.96 -9.69
CA ASN A 805 21.81 -33.76 -10.51
C ASN A 805 22.53 -35.01 -11.07
N PRO A 806 22.06 -36.24 -10.80
CA PRO A 806 22.68 -37.46 -11.30
C PRO A 806 22.61 -37.66 -12.83
N SER A 807 21.95 -36.77 -13.58
CA SER A 807 21.96 -36.76 -15.04
C SER A 807 22.89 -35.71 -15.66
N TRP A 808 23.56 -34.87 -14.87
CA TRP A 808 24.59 -33.97 -15.38
C TRP A 808 25.88 -34.74 -15.73
N PRO A 809 26.63 -34.33 -16.76
CA PRO A 809 27.82 -35.01 -17.26
C PRO A 809 29.00 -34.96 -16.26
N GLY A 810 30.09 -35.64 -16.58
CA GLY A 810 31.31 -35.73 -15.75
C GLY A 810 31.23 -36.68 -14.55
N GLU A 811 32.40 -37.15 -14.10
CA GLU A 811 32.55 -38.02 -12.92
C GLU A 811 33.20 -37.31 -11.71
N TYR A 812 32.98 -37.88 -10.52
CA TYR A 812 33.59 -37.37 -9.29
C TYR A 812 35.07 -37.82 -9.17
N ARG A 813 36.00 -36.86 -9.27
CA ARG A 813 37.45 -37.06 -9.15
C ARG A 813 38.03 -36.14 -8.08
N THR A 814 38.89 -36.68 -7.21
CA THR A 814 39.37 -35.97 -6.01
C THR A 814 40.50 -34.96 -6.25
N ASP A 815 40.95 -34.83 -7.49
CA ASP A 815 42.14 -34.13 -7.92
C ASP A 815 41.89 -33.06 -9.01
N VAL A 816 40.63 -32.92 -9.47
CA VAL A 816 40.19 -31.89 -10.42
C VAL A 816 40.36 -30.47 -9.86
N VAL A 817 40.67 -29.54 -10.78
CA VAL A 817 40.58 -28.09 -10.61
C VAL A 817 39.82 -27.51 -11.81
N LEU A 818 39.26 -26.30 -11.68
CA LEU A 818 38.45 -25.66 -12.74
C LEU A 818 37.30 -26.58 -13.24
N GLN A 819 36.66 -27.23 -12.28
CA GLN A 819 35.38 -27.91 -12.47
C GLN A 819 34.27 -26.89 -12.75
N ASP A 820 33.42 -27.21 -13.71
CA ASP A 820 32.20 -26.44 -13.96
C ASP A 820 31.09 -26.75 -12.92
N ALA A 821 30.23 -25.76 -12.68
CA ALA A 821 29.06 -25.78 -11.81
C ALA A 821 27.70 -25.80 -12.53
N CYS A 822 27.62 -25.52 -13.83
CA CYS A 822 26.38 -25.44 -14.61
C CYS A 822 26.35 -26.29 -15.92
N PRO A 823 26.83 -27.57 -15.95
CA PRO A 823 27.40 -28.25 -17.15
C PRO A 823 26.34 -28.76 -18.14
N THR A 824 25.59 -27.80 -18.67
CA THR A 824 24.38 -27.85 -19.50
C THR A 824 23.97 -26.44 -19.99
N GLN A 825 24.71 -25.37 -19.66
CA GLN A 825 24.38 -23.97 -19.90
C GLN A 825 25.66 -23.10 -19.98
N GLU A 826 26.08 -22.73 -21.21
CA GLU A 826 27.28 -21.90 -21.46
C GLU A 826 27.43 -20.73 -20.48
N GLY A 827 28.58 -20.66 -19.80
CA GLY A 827 28.87 -19.66 -18.78
C GLY A 827 30.09 -18.78 -19.06
N THR A 828 30.19 -17.70 -18.28
CA THR A 828 31.48 -17.00 -18.10
C THR A 828 31.79 -16.65 -16.65
N SER A 829 30.90 -16.99 -15.70
CA SER A 829 31.13 -16.75 -14.28
C SER A 829 32.38 -17.48 -13.77
N TRP A 830 33.06 -16.88 -12.80
CA TRP A 830 34.28 -17.42 -12.20
C TRP A 830 34.42 -17.10 -10.70
N GLN A 831 33.46 -16.37 -10.13
CA GLN A 831 33.41 -15.98 -8.71
C GLN A 831 32.77 -17.06 -7.83
N ASN A 832 33.02 -16.95 -6.51
CA ASN A 832 32.39 -17.73 -5.43
C ASN A 832 32.45 -19.29 -5.52
N GLY A 833 33.06 -19.86 -6.56
CA GLY A 833 33.02 -21.30 -6.85
C GLY A 833 31.80 -21.76 -7.65
N LEU A 834 31.02 -20.82 -8.20
CA LEU A 834 30.18 -21.06 -9.38
C LEU A 834 30.98 -20.58 -10.59
N ILE A 835 31.85 -21.47 -11.06
CA ILE A 835 32.60 -21.29 -12.30
C ILE A 835 31.74 -21.92 -13.42
N GLY A 836 31.69 -21.29 -14.58
CA GLY A 836 31.01 -21.78 -15.78
C GLY A 836 29.49 -21.68 -15.80
N CYS A 837 28.92 -20.72 -15.07
CA CYS A 837 27.49 -20.43 -15.12
C CYS A 837 27.20 -19.12 -15.90
N PRO A 838 25.96 -18.94 -16.42
CA PRO A 838 25.54 -17.73 -17.12
C PRO A 838 25.77 -16.42 -16.36
N ASP A 839 26.52 -15.53 -16.99
CA ASP A 839 26.98 -14.21 -16.50
C ASP A 839 26.59 -13.20 -17.60
N GLN A 840 25.62 -12.33 -17.32
CA GLN A 840 24.92 -11.54 -18.35
C GLN A 840 25.68 -10.28 -18.80
N ASP A 841 26.55 -9.72 -17.96
CA ASP A 841 27.30 -8.50 -18.28
C ASP A 841 28.84 -8.66 -18.23
N GLY A 842 29.35 -9.78 -17.71
CA GLY A 842 30.73 -10.23 -17.82
C GLY A 842 31.63 -9.78 -16.65
N ASP A 843 31.07 -9.52 -15.48
CA ASP A 843 31.81 -9.15 -14.27
C ASP A 843 32.47 -10.36 -13.57
N GLY A 844 31.86 -11.55 -13.69
CA GLY A 844 32.31 -12.82 -13.12
C GLY A 844 31.36 -13.51 -12.14
N TRP A 845 30.23 -12.90 -11.75
CA TRP A 845 29.21 -13.53 -10.91
C TRP A 845 28.15 -14.26 -11.75
N TYR A 846 27.37 -15.13 -11.10
CA TYR A 846 26.28 -15.88 -11.74
C TYR A 846 24.96 -15.12 -11.57
N ASN A 847 24.15 -15.03 -12.63
CA ASN A 847 22.89 -14.26 -12.68
C ASN A 847 21.87 -14.51 -11.53
N LEU A 848 21.95 -15.63 -10.78
CA LEU A 848 21.09 -15.90 -9.61
C LEU A 848 21.79 -15.70 -8.24
N GLN A 849 23.07 -15.32 -8.23
CA GLN A 849 23.79 -14.84 -7.03
C GLN A 849 24.12 -13.35 -7.12
N ASP A 850 24.12 -12.80 -8.32
CA ASP A 850 24.31 -11.39 -8.61
C ASP A 850 23.02 -10.59 -8.32
N ALA A 851 23.16 -9.49 -7.58
CA ALA A 851 22.08 -8.55 -7.30
C ALA A 851 21.78 -7.56 -8.44
N PHE A 852 22.73 -7.36 -9.37
CA PHE A 852 22.65 -6.39 -10.47
C PHE A 852 23.08 -6.98 -11.84
N PRO A 853 22.40 -8.01 -12.42
CA PRO A 853 22.85 -8.72 -13.66
C PRO A 853 22.79 -7.93 -14.99
N ASN A 854 22.97 -6.61 -14.93
CA ASN A 854 23.02 -5.66 -16.03
C ASN A 854 23.99 -4.49 -15.79
N ASP A 855 24.66 -4.38 -14.64
CA ASP A 855 25.75 -3.44 -14.39
C ASP A 855 27.05 -4.19 -14.01
N PRO A 856 28.02 -4.35 -14.95
CA PRO A 856 29.27 -5.11 -14.76
C PRO A 856 30.28 -4.39 -13.85
N THR A 857 29.78 -3.62 -12.89
CA THR A 857 30.52 -2.94 -11.85
C THR A 857 29.87 -3.09 -10.47
N GLN A 858 28.70 -3.74 -10.37
CA GLN A 858 27.98 -4.04 -9.13
C GLN A 858 27.52 -5.50 -9.14
N TRP A 859 27.52 -6.16 -7.99
CA TRP A 859 27.20 -7.60 -7.91
C TRP A 859 26.64 -8.05 -6.56
N SER A 860 26.43 -7.12 -5.62
CA SER A 860 26.09 -7.39 -4.22
C SER A 860 25.34 -6.21 -3.65
N ASP A 861 24.24 -6.50 -2.97
CA ASP A 861 23.37 -5.61 -2.22
C ASP A 861 23.16 -6.30 -0.86
N MET A 862 23.79 -5.79 0.21
CA MET A 862 23.84 -6.50 1.49
C MET A 862 22.57 -6.35 2.34
N ASP A 863 21.81 -5.27 2.16
CA ASP A 863 20.67 -4.92 3.02
C ASP A 863 19.34 -4.78 2.26
N GLY A 864 19.36 -4.73 0.92
CA GLY A 864 18.23 -4.93 0.03
C GLY A 864 17.59 -3.64 -0.48
N ASP A 865 18.37 -2.58 -0.66
CA ASP A 865 17.85 -1.24 -1.01
C ASP A 865 17.93 -0.88 -2.51
N GLY A 866 18.68 -1.66 -3.31
CA GLY A 866 18.86 -1.44 -4.74
C GLY A 866 20.08 -0.58 -5.14
N TYR A 867 20.97 -0.25 -4.21
CA TYR A 867 22.30 0.29 -4.48
C TYR A 867 23.40 -0.75 -4.23
N GLY A 868 24.50 -0.69 -4.99
CA GLY A 868 25.50 -1.77 -5.00
C GLY A 868 26.70 -1.54 -4.10
N ASP A 869 27.05 -2.57 -3.30
CA ASP A 869 28.13 -2.59 -2.29
C ASP A 869 29.52 -2.19 -2.83
N ASN A 870 29.78 -2.36 -4.13
CA ASN A 870 31.10 -2.11 -4.69
C ASN A 870 31.33 -0.60 -4.84
N ALA A 871 31.96 0.00 -3.83
CA ALA A 871 32.40 1.41 -3.75
C ALA A 871 33.39 1.89 -4.86
N SER A 872 33.44 1.22 -6.01
CA SER A 872 34.11 1.64 -7.25
C SER A 872 33.26 1.44 -8.51
N GLY A 873 32.02 0.96 -8.39
CA GLY A 873 31.06 0.80 -9.49
C GLY A 873 30.21 2.04 -9.77
N THR A 874 29.24 1.88 -10.68
CA THR A 874 28.19 2.88 -10.93
C THR A 874 27.31 3.02 -9.70
N ASP A 875 26.93 4.26 -9.38
CA ASP A 875 25.94 4.62 -8.36
C ASP A 875 26.06 3.80 -7.06
N ALA A 876 27.31 3.58 -6.64
CA ALA A 876 27.67 2.68 -5.56
C ALA A 876 27.18 3.18 -4.20
N ASP A 877 26.71 2.24 -3.39
CA ASP A 877 26.22 2.54 -2.05
C ASP A 877 27.33 3.09 -1.15
N GLN A 878 26.92 4.03 -0.29
CA GLN A 878 27.72 4.71 0.69
C GLN A 878 27.36 4.30 2.13
N CYS A 879 26.42 3.37 2.33
CA CYS A 879 25.98 2.81 3.61
C CYS A 879 25.83 1.25 3.68
N PRO A 880 26.78 0.37 3.25
CA PRO A 880 26.49 -1.06 2.91
C PRO A 880 26.29 -2.05 4.07
N ASP A 881 25.64 -1.60 5.14
CA ASP A 881 25.16 -2.33 6.31
C ASP A 881 23.76 -1.78 6.75
N VAL A 882 23.19 -0.78 6.05
CA VAL A 882 22.03 0.06 6.45
C VAL A 882 21.26 0.61 5.23
N ALA A 883 20.32 -0.17 4.71
CA ALA A 883 19.41 0.15 3.60
C ALA A 883 18.79 1.56 3.68
N GLY A 884 18.79 2.27 2.55
CA GLY A 884 18.36 3.66 2.45
C GLY A 884 17.59 4.03 1.18
N THR A 885 17.39 5.33 0.99
CA THR A 885 16.70 5.89 -0.18
C THR A 885 17.28 7.22 -0.68
N SER A 886 18.37 7.71 -0.06
CA SER A 886 19.03 8.95 -0.49
C SER A 886 19.56 8.85 -1.93
N THR A 887 19.39 9.94 -2.69
CA THR A 887 19.70 10.01 -4.12
C THR A 887 20.64 11.16 -4.52
N VAL A 888 21.05 12.03 -3.58
CA VAL A 888 21.70 13.32 -3.90
C VAL A 888 23.11 13.47 -3.31
N ASP A 889 23.37 13.06 -2.07
CA ASP A 889 24.66 13.27 -1.38
C ASP A 889 25.41 11.97 -1.01
N ARG A 890 24.69 10.97 -0.48
CA ARG A 890 25.18 9.62 -0.21
C ARG A 890 24.15 8.60 -0.70
N LEU A 891 24.39 8.02 -1.87
CA LEU A 891 23.52 6.97 -2.41
C LEU A 891 23.41 5.79 -1.43
N GLY A 892 22.22 5.17 -1.36
CA GLY A 892 21.86 4.05 -0.49
C GLY A 892 21.86 4.31 1.02
N CYS A 893 22.01 5.56 1.45
CA CYS A 893 21.93 5.91 2.87
C CYS A 893 20.51 6.27 3.33
N GLU A 894 20.23 6.00 4.61
CA GLU A 894 19.01 6.41 5.34
C GLU A 894 18.65 7.88 5.04
N ASP A 895 17.41 8.10 4.63
CA ASP A 895 16.79 9.38 4.26
C ASP A 895 15.36 9.33 4.82
N THR A 896 15.12 10.04 5.92
CA THR A 896 13.92 9.86 6.76
C THR A 896 12.66 10.51 6.18
N ASP A 897 12.77 11.49 5.28
CA ASP A 897 11.61 12.22 4.72
C ASP A 897 11.46 12.19 3.19
N GLY A 898 12.49 11.75 2.47
CA GLY A 898 12.45 11.45 1.04
C GLY A 898 12.75 12.62 0.10
N ASP A 899 13.45 13.65 0.58
CA ASP A 899 13.91 14.76 -0.27
C ASP A 899 15.15 14.41 -1.13
N GLY A 900 15.85 13.32 -0.78
CA GLY A 900 17.00 12.77 -1.47
C GLY A 900 18.34 13.01 -0.77
N TYR A 901 18.42 13.80 0.30
CA TYR A 901 19.62 13.97 1.12
C TYR A 901 19.62 13.03 2.33
N SER A 902 20.78 12.46 2.64
CA SER A 902 20.91 11.44 3.69
C SER A 902 21.02 12.01 5.11
N ASP A 903 20.44 11.27 6.06
CA ASP A 903 20.45 11.53 7.49
C ASP A 903 21.89 11.71 8.05
N PRO A 904 22.09 12.61 9.05
CA PRO A 904 23.37 12.77 9.75
C PRO A 904 23.84 11.53 10.54
N ASP A 905 24.70 10.70 9.92
CA ASP A 905 25.35 9.60 10.63
C ASP A 905 26.57 10.06 11.49
N PRO A 906 26.47 10.02 12.84
CA PRO A 906 27.59 10.36 13.71
C PRO A 906 28.70 9.31 13.76
N ASN A 907 28.54 8.12 13.15
CA ASN A 907 29.52 7.02 13.18
C ASN A 907 30.59 7.19 12.10
N THR A 908 30.19 7.45 10.85
CA THR A 908 31.07 7.92 9.76
C THR A 908 31.50 9.38 9.96
N ASN A 909 30.81 10.11 10.84
CA ASN A 909 30.91 11.57 11.00
C ASN A 909 30.48 12.25 9.68
N TRP A 910 29.27 11.91 9.22
CA TRP A 910 28.47 12.66 8.26
C TRP A 910 27.52 13.56 9.05
N LEU A 911 27.68 14.88 8.91
CA LEU A 911 27.00 15.89 9.70
C LEU A 911 26.57 17.04 8.78
N PRO A 912 25.61 17.90 9.18
CA PRO A 912 25.16 19.03 8.34
C PRO A 912 26.30 19.97 7.92
N GLU A 913 27.33 20.14 8.77
CA GLU A 913 28.58 20.85 8.44
C GLU A 913 29.36 20.31 7.21
N GLN A 914 28.97 19.15 6.69
CA GLN A 914 29.71 18.37 5.70
C GLN A 914 28.91 17.98 4.47
N GLY A 915 27.58 18.16 4.48
CA GLY A 915 26.68 17.83 3.37
C GLY A 915 25.54 16.86 3.71
N ALA A 916 25.48 16.34 4.95
CA ALA A 916 24.30 15.62 5.43
C ALA A 916 23.10 16.56 5.56
N ASP A 917 21.91 16.00 5.57
CA ASP A 917 20.70 16.77 5.79
C ASP A 917 20.69 17.48 7.18
N ALA A 918 20.36 18.77 7.17
CA ALA A 918 20.18 19.58 8.36
C ALA A 918 18.82 19.38 9.07
N PHE A 919 17.77 18.92 8.39
CA PHE A 919 16.41 18.77 8.92
C PHE A 919 15.69 17.46 8.50
N PRO A 920 16.10 16.26 8.98
CA PRO A 920 15.62 14.92 8.51
C PRO A 920 14.17 14.53 8.80
N ASN A 921 13.26 15.50 8.89
CA ASN A 921 11.83 15.35 9.11
C ASN A 921 11.05 16.48 8.38
N GLU A 922 11.67 17.21 7.44
CA GLU A 922 11.14 18.35 6.69
C GLU A 922 11.64 18.31 5.24
N PRO A 923 10.92 17.61 4.32
CA PRO A 923 11.37 17.25 2.97
C PRO A 923 11.40 18.42 1.97
N THR A 924 11.63 19.63 2.49
CA THR A 924 11.83 20.85 1.72
C THR A 924 13.06 21.64 2.17
N GLN A 925 13.80 21.18 3.20
CA GLN A 925 14.95 21.88 3.77
C GLN A 925 16.13 20.95 4.11
N TRP A 926 17.09 20.81 3.21
CA TRP A 926 18.25 19.91 3.40
C TRP A 926 19.51 20.57 4.01
N ALA A 927 19.50 21.89 4.29
CA ALA A 927 20.72 22.62 4.65
C ALA A 927 20.50 23.81 5.60
N ASP A 928 21.45 24.00 6.53
CA ASP A 928 21.55 25.13 7.47
C ASP A 928 23.02 25.60 7.51
N GLN A 929 23.32 26.74 6.87
CA GLN A 929 24.72 27.18 6.65
C GLN A 929 25.40 27.83 7.86
N ASP A 930 24.65 28.31 8.85
CA ASP A 930 25.20 29.05 10.00
C ASP A 930 24.71 28.57 11.38
N GLN A 931 23.92 27.49 11.36
CA GLN A 931 23.52 26.61 12.45
C GLN A 931 22.42 27.17 13.35
N ASP A 932 21.47 27.91 12.81
CA ASP A 932 20.41 28.62 13.55
C ASP A 932 19.04 27.94 13.60
N PHE A 933 18.86 26.83 12.86
CA PHE A 933 17.62 26.05 12.72
C PHE A 933 16.51 26.70 11.86
N TYR A 934 16.90 27.52 10.89
CA TYR A 934 16.13 27.86 9.68
C TYR A 934 16.86 27.36 8.43
N GLY A 935 16.11 27.04 7.37
CA GLY A 935 16.66 26.30 6.22
C GLY A 935 17.09 27.16 5.03
N ASP A 936 18.23 26.84 4.44
CA ASP A 936 18.86 27.53 3.30
C ASP A 936 17.98 27.56 2.03
N ASN A 937 17.01 26.66 1.86
CA ASN A 937 16.20 26.58 0.63
C ASN A 937 15.07 27.63 0.65
N PRO A 938 15.11 28.66 -0.23
CA PRO A 938 14.11 29.74 -0.25
C PRO A 938 12.73 29.33 -0.81
N ALA A 939 12.50 28.04 -1.01
CA ALA A 939 11.23 27.46 -1.45
C ALA A 939 10.64 26.43 -0.47
N GLY A 940 11.36 26.08 0.60
CA GLY A 940 10.87 25.17 1.64
C GLY A 940 10.16 25.87 2.79
N ASP A 941 9.59 25.09 3.73
CA ASP A 941 9.01 25.66 4.95
C ASP A 941 10.09 26.32 5.83
N ARG A 942 9.71 27.36 6.57
CA ARG A 942 10.58 28.13 7.48
C ARG A 942 11.96 28.46 6.88
N ALA A 943 11.99 28.80 5.59
CA ALA A 943 13.20 29.23 4.90
C ALA A 943 13.83 30.47 5.54
N ASP A 944 15.16 30.50 5.59
CA ASP A 944 15.92 31.61 6.17
C ASP A 944 16.00 32.83 5.20
N ASP A 945 15.70 34.03 5.73
CA ASP A 945 15.89 35.32 5.03
C ASP A 945 17.34 35.84 5.12
N CYS A 946 18.18 35.18 5.92
CA CYS A 946 19.56 35.52 6.26
C CYS A 946 20.67 34.42 6.10
N PRO A 947 20.68 33.44 5.14
CA PRO A 947 21.47 32.15 5.11
C PRO A 947 23.00 32.13 5.29
N THR A 948 23.55 32.97 6.16
CA THR A 948 24.97 33.27 6.44
C THR A 948 25.17 34.12 7.72
N VAL A 949 24.10 34.56 8.41
CA VAL A 949 24.10 35.51 9.54
C VAL A 949 23.17 35.07 10.69
N ARG A 950 23.33 33.81 11.12
CA ARG A 950 22.79 33.15 12.32
C ARG A 950 21.90 34.00 13.22
N GLY A 951 20.61 33.80 13.11
CA GLY A 951 19.59 34.55 13.80
C GLY A 951 18.87 33.83 14.94
N THR A 952 17.75 34.45 15.31
CA THR A 952 16.66 33.88 16.12
C THR A 952 15.28 34.51 15.81
N SER A 953 15.19 35.45 14.86
CA SER A 953 13.92 36.13 14.54
C SER A 953 12.87 35.17 13.96
N THR A 954 11.61 35.36 14.37
CA THR A 954 10.49 34.44 14.14
C THR A 954 9.27 35.10 13.47
N VAL A 955 9.27 36.43 13.30
CA VAL A 955 8.03 37.20 13.02
C VAL A 955 8.09 38.04 11.73
N ASP A 956 9.19 38.74 11.43
CA ASP A 956 9.27 39.66 10.28
C ASP A 956 10.16 39.15 9.13
N ARG A 957 11.30 38.56 9.49
CA ARG A 957 12.22 37.78 8.66
C ARG A 957 12.64 36.57 9.47
N LEU A 958 12.72 35.41 8.85
CA LEU A 958 13.18 34.20 9.54
C LEU A 958 14.72 34.13 9.54
N GLY A 959 15.31 33.46 10.53
CA GLY A 959 16.75 33.20 10.67
C GLY A 959 17.70 34.42 10.71
N CYS A 960 17.17 35.63 10.97
CA CYS A 960 17.98 36.84 11.05
C CYS A 960 18.38 37.24 12.48
N GLU A 961 19.51 37.95 12.61
CA GLU A 961 20.00 38.51 13.88
C GLU A 961 18.87 39.29 14.60
N ASP A 962 18.54 38.85 15.82
CA ASP A 962 17.61 39.47 16.77
C ASP A 962 18.38 39.62 18.07
N SER A 963 18.66 40.87 18.46
CA SER A 963 19.58 41.20 19.55
C SER A 963 19.00 40.99 20.97
N ASP A 964 17.70 40.73 21.14
CA ASP A 964 17.09 40.57 22.47
C ASP A 964 16.04 39.47 22.65
N GLY A 965 15.57 38.87 21.54
CA GLY A 965 14.81 37.63 21.50
C GLY A 965 13.30 37.78 21.39
N ASP A 966 12.79 38.93 20.92
CA ASP A 966 11.34 39.15 20.76
C ASP A 966 10.73 38.60 19.46
N GLY A 967 11.59 38.21 18.51
CA GLY A 967 11.19 37.62 17.24
C GLY A 967 11.22 38.58 16.05
N ILE A 968 11.43 39.88 16.26
CA ILE A 968 11.65 40.88 15.19
C ILE A 968 13.16 41.04 14.93
N SER A 969 13.55 41.06 13.67
CA SER A 969 14.96 41.12 13.26
C SER A 969 15.57 42.54 13.34
N ASP A 970 16.86 42.59 13.69
CA ASP A 970 17.67 43.82 13.78
C ASP A 970 17.74 44.57 12.43
N ALA A 971 17.86 45.90 12.51
CA ALA A 971 17.91 46.78 11.35
C ALA A 971 19.29 46.74 10.63
N THR A 972 19.27 46.31 9.37
CA THR A 972 20.45 46.21 8.48
C THR A 972 20.48 47.32 7.40
N ASP A 973 21.56 47.40 6.63
CA ASP A 973 21.67 48.33 5.47
C ASP A 973 20.62 48.03 4.36
N THR A 974 20.00 46.85 4.37
CA THR A 974 18.96 46.40 3.41
C THR A 974 17.57 46.22 4.03
N TRP A 975 17.48 46.00 5.34
CA TRP A 975 16.23 45.85 6.10
C TRP A 975 16.15 46.95 7.17
N THR A 976 15.43 48.03 6.88
CA THR A 976 15.37 49.20 7.76
C THR A 976 14.09 49.26 8.60
N LEU A 977 14.08 50.10 9.64
CA LEU A 977 12.91 50.41 10.48
C LEU A 977 11.64 50.84 9.70
N ALA A 978 11.79 51.23 8.42
CA ALA A 978 10.68 51.61 7.55
C ALA A 978 10.13 50.43 6.70
N GLN A 979 10.68 49.23 6.89
CA GLN A 979 10.32 47.99 6.19
C GLN A 979 9.76 46.92 7.15
N GLY A 980 10.20 46.90 8.41
CA GLY A 980 9.71 45.97 9.44
C GLY A 980 10.65 45.84 10.65
N ALA A 981 11.95 46.06 10.43
CA ALA A 981 13.02 45.86 11.42
C ALA A 981 12.79 46.53 12.78
N ASP A 982 13.28 45.90 13.83
CA ASP A 982 13.08 46.34 15.21
C ASP A 982 13.68 47.73 15.50
N ALA A 983 12.87 48.56 16.16
CA ALA A 983 13.20 49.89 16.62
C ALA A 983 13.80 49.95 18.05
N CYS A 984 13.86 48.83 18.78
CA CYS A 984 14.30 48.71 20.17
C CYS A 984 15.35 47.60 20.50
N PRO A 985 16.35 47.26 19.64
CA PRO A 985 17.04 45.93 19.61
C PRO A 985 18.04 45.66 20.75
N LEU A 986 17.59 45.84 21.99
CA LEU A 986 18.23 45.64 23.29
C LEU A 986 17.17 45.61 24.43
N ALA A 987 15.87 45.53 24.12
CA ALA A 987 14.75 45.86 25.00
C ALA A 987 13.39 45.18 24.69
N TYR A 988 13.34 43.94 24.18
CA TYR A 988 12.21 42.98 24.11
C TYR A 988 10.80 43.58 24.11
N GLY A 989 10.17 43.60 22.94
CA GLY A 989 8.87 44.20 22.72
C GLY A 989 7.78 43.28 22.22
N THR A 990 6.60 43.86 22.11
CA THR A 990 5.43 43.28 21.42
C THR A 990 4.60 44.36 20.71
N SER A 991 5.07 45.61 20.63
CA SER A 991 4.42 46.63 19.81
C SER A 991 4.50 46.25 18.33
N THR A 992 3.41 46.48 17.61
CA THR A 992 3.32 46.28 16.15
C THR A 992 2.72 47.50 15.42
N ALA A 993 2.17 48.49 16.15
CA ALA A 993 1.40 49.59 15.57
C ALA A 993 2.12 50.95 15.53
N ASP A 994 3.27 51.11 16.19
CA ASP A 994 4.09 52.34 16.15
C ASP A 994 5.60 52.10 15.95
N ARG A 995 6.29 51.57 16.95
CA ARG A 995 7.68 51.13 16.92
C ARG A 995 7.68 49.62 17.13
N ILE A 996 7.75 48.89 16.01
CA ILE A 996 7.82 47.44 15.98
C ILE A 996 9.00 46.97 16.86
N GLY A 997 8.78 45.94 17.69
CA GLY A 997 9.75 45.36 18.63
C GLY A 997 10.09 46.20 19.87
N CYS A 998 9.40 47.32 20.09
CA CYS A 998 9.48 48.03 21.38
C CYS A 998 8.49 47.47 22.42
N VAL A 999 8.90 47.51 23.69
CA VAL A 999 8.07 47.19 24.88
C VAL A 999 6.66 47.76 24.74
N ASP A 1000 5.66 46.90 24.89
CA ASP A 1000 4.25 47.24 25.12
C ASP A 1000 3.87 46.53 26.44
N THR A 1001 3.56 47.30 27.48
CA THR A 1001 3.33 46.74 28.83
C THR A 1001 1.91 46.18 29.03
N ASP A 1002 0.94 46.47 28.16
CA ASP A 1002 -0.45 46.02 28.35
C ASP A 1002 -1.08 45.26 27.18
N GLY A 1003 -0.51 45.35 25.97
CA GLY A 1003 -0.85 44.53 24.81
C GLY A 1003 -1.83 45.17 23.83
N ASP A 1004 -1.97 46.51 23.81
CA ASP A 1004 -2.80 47.20 22.82
C ASP A 1004 -2.10 47.50 21.47
N ASN A 1005 -0.87 47.02 21.32
CA ASN A 1005 0.04 47.06 20.16
C ASN A 1005 0.83 48.37 19.99
N TYR A 1006 0.81 49.28 20.97
CA TYR A 1006 1.55 50.54 20.94
C TYR A 1006 2.66 50.59 22.00
N SER A 1007 3.80 51.18 21.64
CA SER A 1007 5.01 51.11 22.46
C SER A 1007 4.99 52.05 23.67
N ASP A 1008 5.56 51.58 24.79
CA ASP A 1008 5.78 52.32 26.01
C ASP A 1008 6.62 53.59 25.75
N PRO A 1009 6.26 54.76 26.32
CA PRO A 1009 6.94 56.02 26.07
C PRO A 1009 8.34 56.08 26.69
N THR A 1010 9.37 55.97 25.83
CA THR A 1010 10.79 56.05 26.21
C THR A 1010 11.29 57.51 26.27
N PRO A 1011 12.49 57.80 26.82
CA PRO A 1011 13.00 59.18 26.94
C PRO A 1011 13.24 59.94 25.62
N ASP A 1012 13.21 59.22 24.50
CA ASP A 1012 13.50 59.63 23.14
C ASP A 1012 12.31 59.48 22.17
N TYR A 1013 11.28 58.72 22.55
CA TYR A 1013 10.03 58.58 21.80
C TYR A 1013 8.84 58.52 22.76
N GLY A 1014 8.02 59.58 22.80
CA GLY A 1014 6.93 59.73 23.76
C GLY A 1014 5.56 59.94 23.11
N VAL A 1015 4.58 60.25 23.95
CA VAL A 1015 3.16 60.41 23.60
C VAL A 1015 2.88 61.53 22.57
N ALA A 1016 3.85 62.41 22.31
CA ALA A 1016 3.74 63.44 21.28
C ALA A 1016 4.35 63.00 19.93
N GLU A 1017 5.13 61.92 19.94
CA GLU A 1017 5.85 61.34 18.81
C GLU A 1017 5.13 60.09 18.26
N GLY A 1018 4.41 59.35 19.11
CA GLY A 1018 3.45 58.31 18.72
C GLY A 1018 3.19 57.23 19.78
N ALA A 1019 4.06 57.12 20.79
CA ALA A 1019 3.96 56.13 21.87
C ALA A 1019 2.66 56.21 22.67
N ASP A 1020 2.32 55.10 23.33
CA ASP A 1020 1.13 54.99 24.15
C ASP A 1020 1.07 56.02 25.29
N ALA A 1021 -0.14 56.54 25.50
CA ALA A 1021 -0.52 57.50 26.51
C ALA A 1021 -0.91 56.89 27.87
N TYR A 1022 -1.17 55.58 27.98
CA TYR A 1022 -1.71 54.92 29.17
C TYR A 1022 -1.19 53.48 29.41
N PRO A 1023 0.12 53.21 29.65
CA PRO A 1023 0.75 51.87 29.44
C PRO A 1023 0.44 50.79 30.49
N GLN A 1024 -0.81 50.73 30.95
CA GLN A 1024 -1.41 49.89 31.99
C GLN A 1024 -2.94 49.74 31.77
N ASP A 1025 -3.49 50.07 30.60
CA ASP A 1025 -4.92 50.06 30.23
C ASP A 1025 -5.10 49.74 28.73
N PRO A 1026 -5.17 48.43 28.37
CA PRO A 1026 -5.08 47.93 26.99
C PRO A 1026 -6.36 48.14 26.16
N THR A 1027 -7.03 49.26 26.40
CA THR A 1027 -8.25 49.66 25.71
C THR A 1027 -8.13 51.06 25.10
N ARG A 1028 -6.99 51.77 25.30
CA ARG A 1028 -6.89 53.23 25.05
C ARG A 1028 -5.46 53.77 24.80
N TRP A 1029 -4.78 53.38 23.72
CA TRP A 1029 -3.50 53.99 23.30
C TRP A 1029 -3.48 55.52 23.11
N ILE A 1030 -4.52 56.10 22.51
CA ILE A 1030 -4.51 57.52 22.11
C ILE A 1030 -4.81 58.46 23.29
N LEU A 1031 -3.95 59.47 23.51
CA LEU A 1031 -4.20 60.57 24.45
C LEU A 1031 -5.43 61.42 24.06
N GLU A 1032 -6.62 61.02 24.52
CA GLU A 1032 -7.86 61.74 24.24
C GLU A 1032 -7.80 63.22 24.72
N PRO A 1033 -8.17 64.20 23.87
CA PRO A 1033 -8.21 65.60 24.25
C PRO A 1033 -9.42 65.88 25.16
N LYS A 1034 -9.20 65.79 26.48
CA LYS A 1034 -10.21 66.05 27.53
C LYS A 1034 -11.04 67.31 27.27
N GLU A 1035 -12.37 67.17 27.32
CA GLU A 1035 -13.29 68.30 27.34
C GLU A 1035 -13.16 69.12 28.64
N ASP A 1036 -13.11 70.45 28.51
CA ASP A 1036 -12.96 71.40 29.62
C ASP A 1036 -14.28 71.58 30.43
N GLU A 1037 -14.47 70.80 31.51
CA GLU A 1037 -15.25 71.27 32.67
C GLU A 1037 -14.32 71.98 33.66
N THR A 1038 -14.58 73.27 33.89
CA THR A 1038 -13.63 74.16 34.59
C THR A 1038 -13.56 73.93 36.10
N VAL A 1039 -12.36 73.62 36.66
CA VAL A 1039 -11.85 74.14 37.96
C VAL A 1039 -10.40 73.68 38.22
N PHE A 1040 -9.46 74.64 38.32
CA PHE A 1040 -8.13 74.61 39.00
C PHE A 1040 -7.24 73.33 38.96
N ALA A 1041 -5.96 73.37 38.57
CA ALA A 1041 -5.13 74.50 38.11
C ALA A 1041 -3.76 74.06 37.52
N SER A 1042 -3.24 74.90 36.61
CA SER A 1042 -1.82 75.09 36.24
C SER A 1042 -1.08 73.96 35.49
N THR A 1043 -0.28 74.23 34.44
CA THR A 1043 -0.09 75.45 33.62
C THR A 1043 0.70 75.12 32.35
N ASN A 1044 0.28 75.67 31.18
CA ASN A 1044 1.14 75.99 30.02
C ASN A 1044 1.81 74.77 29.31
N ALA A 1045 2.17 74.73 28.02
CA ALA A 1045 2.11 75.60 26.82
C ALA A 1045 2.89 74.86 25.68
N LEU A 1046 2.85 75.16 24.37
CA LEU A 1046 1.98 75.96 23.48
C LEU A 1046 2.57 75.94 22.04
N ILE A 1047 1.76 75.60 21.01
CA ILE A 1047 1.93 75.87 19.55
C ILE A 1047 2.98 75.05 18.74
N GLY A 1048 2.53 74.54 17.57
CA GLY A 1048 3.25 73.78 16.52
C GLY A 1048 4.34 74.53 15.72
N GLY A 1049 4.68 74.20 14.46
CA GLY A 1049 4.15 73.20 13.51
C GLY A 1049 4.18 73.68 12.03
N GLY A 1050 4.27 72.76 11.05
CA GLY A 1050 3.68 72.93 9.70
C GLY A 1050 4.53 72.93 8.40
N VAL A 1051 3.93 72.31 7.36
CA VAL A 1051 3.90 72.68 5.90
C VAL A 1051 4.97 72.15 4.89
N GLY A 1052 4.59 71.08 4.16
CA GLY A 1052 4.48 71.04 2.66
C GLY A 1052 5.74 70.85 1.77
N LEU A 1053 5.67 70.74 0.42
CA LEU A 1053 4.55 70.53 -0.55
C LEU A 1053 5.07 70.46 -2.04
N LEU A 1054 4.40 69.73 -2.96
CA LEU A 1054 4.42 69.82 -4.47
C LEU A 1054 5.66 69.31 -5.28
N LEU A 1055 5.68 69.20 -6.64
CA LEU A 1055 4.81 68.57 -7.71
C LEU A 1055 5.30 68.94 -9.17
N ALA A 1056 4.95 68.14 -10.19
CA ALA A 1056 4.47 68.52 -11.57
C ALA A 1056 5.38 68.88 -12.82
N LEU A 1057 5.10 68.19 -13.96
CA LEU A 1057 4.85 68.64 -15.38
C LEU A 1057 5.92 69.37 -16.27
N VAL A 1058 5.91 69.46 -17.64
CA VAL A 1058 5.38 68.69 -18.84
C VAL A 1058 5.80 69.39 -20.20
N LEU A 1059 5.25 69.00 -21.39
CA LEU A 1059 4.91 69.78 -22.64
C LEU A 1059 5.72 69.60 -24.00
N ILE A 1060 4.98 69.70 -25.15
CA ILE A 1060 5.35 69.90 -26.61
C ILE A 1060 5.73 68.65 -27.47
N GLY A 1061 5.33 68.44 -28.75
CA GLY A 1061 4.11 68.85 -29.51
C GLY A 1061 4.22 69.56 -30.91
N LEU A 1062 4.29 68.88 -32.08
CA LEU A 1062 4.15 69.49 -33.45
C LEU A 1062 3.58 68.59 -34.62
N ILE A 1063 2.34 68.85 -35.09
CA ILE A 1063 1.70 68.71 -36.46
C ILE A 1063 1.90 67.44 -37.37
N MET A 1064 0.93 66.93 -38.18
CA MET A 1064 -0.19 67.57 -38.92
C MET A 1064 -1.53 66.77 -39.09
N ARG A 1065 -2.65 67.50 -38.94
CA ARG A 1065 -3.95 67.44 -39.70
C ARG A 1065 -4.99 66.29 -39.52
N ARG A 1066 -6.04 66.61 -38.72
CA ARG A 1066 -7.37 67.16 -39.18
C ARG A 1066 -8.65 66.31 -38.98
N ARG A 1067 -9.52 66.77 -38.04
CA ARG A 1067 -10.97 66.47 -37.81
C ARG A 1067 -11.33 65.06 -37.28
N GLY A 1068 -12.16 64.86 -36.25
CA GLY A 1068 -12.60 65.78 -35.16
C GLY A 1068 -14.13 65.89 -34.93
N GLY A 1069 -14.53 65.91 -33.64
CA GLY A 1069 -15.92 65.96 -33.14
C GLY A 1069 -16.43 64.58 -32.72
N LYS A 1070 -17.36 64.42 -31.75
CA LYS A 1070 -18.10 65.43 -30.95
C LYS A 1070 -18.69 64.81 -29.66
N GLU A 1071 -19.16 65.65 -28.73
CA GLU A 1071 -19.93 65.25 -27.53
C GLU A 1071 -21.33 64.68 -27.87
N ALA A 1072 -21.89 63.80 -27.02
CA ALA A 1072 -23.30 63.84 -26.55
C ALA A 1072 -23.71 62.72 -25.55
N THR A 1073 -24.23 63.13 -24.37
CA THR A 1073 -25.42 62.60 -23.63
C THR A 1073 -25.64 61.10 -23.29
N THR A 1074 -25.91 60.81 -21.99
CA THR A 1074 -26.96 59.92 -21.37
C THR A 1074 -27.12 58.46 -21.86
N ASP A 1075 -27.46 57.45 -21.03
CA ASP A 1075 -28.12 57.40 -19.71
C ASP A 1075 -27.78 56.09 -18.93
N TRP A 1076 -28.49 55.75 -17.84
CA TRP A 1076 -28.36 54.54 -16.99
C TRP A 1076 -28.38 53.16 -17.71
N THR A 1077 -27.56 52.20 -17.26
CA THR A 1077 -27.95 50.95 -16.51
C THR A 1077 -26.70 50.12 -16.09
N THR A 1078 -26.86 48.97 -15.40
CA THR A 1078 -25.83 48.16 -14.69
C THR A 1078 -25.23 46.97 -15.54
N PRO A 1079 -24.70 45.85 -14.98
CA PRO A 1079 -23.31 45.31 -15.10
C PRO A 1079 -23.21 44.08 -16.08
N PRO A 1080 -22.20 43.15 -16.09
CA PRO A 1080 -20.95 42.97 -15.30
C PRO A 1080 -19.68 42.60 -16.15
N GLY A 1081 -18.63 42.02 -15.51
CA GLY A 1081 -17.46 41.34 -16.11
C GLY A 1081 -16.10 41.80 -15.51
N ALA A 1082 -15.14 40.97 -15.08
CA ALA A 1082 -14.51 39.75 -15.66
C ALA A 1082 -13.45 40.06 -16.77
N ASP A 1083 -12.23 39.51 -16.85
CA ASP A 1083 -11.38 38.64 -16.00
C ASP A 1083 -9.89 38.90 -16.34
N PHE A 1084 -8.92 38.28 -15.65
CA PHE A 1084 -7.51 38.18 -16.10
C PHE A 1084 -6.88 36.83 -15.73
N ALA A 1085 -6.09 36.25 -16.65
CA ALA A 1085 -5.32 35.03 -16.46
C ALA A 1085 -4.01 35.05 -17.30
N ALA A 1086 -3.00 34.31 -16.82
CA ALA A 1086 -1.76 33.82 -17.48
C ALA A 1086 -0.83 34.81 -18.26
N ASP A 1087 0.41 34.95 -17.76
CA ASP A 1087 1.72 34.48 -18.31
C ASP A 1087 2.00 34.45 -19.86
N PRO A 1088 3.26 34.36 -20.40
CA PRO A 1088 4.52 33.97 -19.73
C PRO A 1088 5.89 34.60 -20.17
N ALA A 1089 6.96 34.13 -19.51
CA ALA A 1089 8.29 33.75 -20.05
C ALA A 1089 9.46 34.74 -20.35
N TYR A 1090 10.61 34.46 -19.69
CA TYR A 1090 12.02 34.42 -20.19
C TYR A 1090 12.80 35.66 -20.74
N GLY A 1091 14.08 35.80 -20.33
CA GLY A 1091 15.18 36.38 -21.16
C GLY A 1091 16.23 37.28 -20.47
N VAL A 1092 17.55 36.95 -20.58
CA VAL A 1092 18.67 37.64 -19.88
C VAL A 1092 19.93 37.79 -20.79
N PRO A 1093 20.58 38.98 -20.88
CA PRO A 1093 22.06 39.04 -20.67
C PRO A 1093 22.71 40.39 -20.21
N ALA A 1094 23.55 40.29 -19.15
CA ALA A 1094 24.88 40.92 -18.90
C ALA A 1094 25.29 42.36 -19.35
N GLY A 1095 26.03 43.08 -18.47
CA GLY A 1095 26.93 44.20 -18.85
C GLY A 1095 27.56 45.05 -17.70
N MET A 1096 28.85 44.85 -17.38
CA MET A 1096 29.61 45.55 -16.30
C MET A 1096 29.85 47.06 -16.55
N PRO A 1097 30.19 47.86 -15.50
CA PRO A 1097 31.62 48.19 -15.28
C PRO A 1097 32.10 48.36 -13.80
N ASN A 1098 32.97 47.43 -13.38
CA ASN A 1098 34.17 47.59 -12.53
C ASN A 1098 34.53 48.99 -11.96
N PHE A 1099 34.76 49.08 -10.63
CA PHE A 1099 35.92 49.79 -10.07
C PHE A 1099 36.48 49.09 -8.81
N ALA A 1100 37.79 48.81 -8.78
CA ALA A 1100 38.47 48.08 -7.71
C ALA A 1100 39.36 48.95 -6.81
N ALA A 1101 39.51 48.56 -5.53
CA ALA A 1101 40.69 48.87 -4.70
C ALA A 1101 40.85 47.90 -3.50
N GLN A 1102 42.05 47.35 -3.32
CA GLN A 1102 42.55 46.65 -2.12
C GLN A 1102 43.21 47.70 -1.15
N PRO A 1103 43.87 47.38 0.01
CA PRO A 1103 44.28 46.04 0.52
C PRO A 1103 44.34 45.76 2.05
N ALA A 1104 44.30 44.46 2.36
CA ALA A 1104 45.16 43.70 3.30
C ALA A 1104 45.35 44.09 4.78
N ALA A 1105 45.21 43.07 5.64
CA ALA A 1105 46.19 42.74 6.68
C ALA A 1105 46.35 41.21 6.81
N GLN A 1106 47.56 40.71 7.06
CA GLN A 1106 47.83 39.30 7.41
C GLN A 1106 48.09 39.18 8.91
N ALA A 1107 47.69 38.07 9.53
CA ALA A 1107 48.22 37.62 10.82
C ALA A 1107 48.38 36.09 10.85
N THR A 1108 49.63 35.61 10.92
CA THR A 1108 49.97 34.19 10.99
C THR A 1108 50.36 33.77 12.41
N VAL A 1109 49.86 32.63 12.92
CA VAL A 1109 50.56 31.78 13.91
C VAL A 1109 50.18 30.31 13.71
N GLN A 1110 51.17 29.42 13.88
CA GLN A 1110 51.07 27.96 14.04
C GLN A 1110 52.26 27.50 14.93
N PRO A 1111 52.37 26.24 15.38
CA PRO A 1111 51.34 25.31 15.92
C PRO A 1111 51.79 24.73 17.29
N GLY A 1112 51.12 23.69 17.82
CA GLY A 1112 51.50 22.99 19.07
C GLY A 1112 51.32 21.46 18.99
N TYR A 1113 52.20 20.67 19.65
CA TYR A 1113 52.37 19.22 19.43
C TYR A 1113 52.13 18.33 20.65
N GLY A 1114 51.62 17.11 20.41
CA GLY A 1114 51.87 15.88 21.19
C GLY A 1114 50.68 15.31 21.97
N ALA A 1115 50.59 14.01 22.30
CA ALA A 1115 51.41 12.82 21.94
C ALA A 1115 50.65 11.52 22.37
N PRO A 1116 50.95 10.32 21.83
CA PRO A 1116 50.05 9.15 21.90
C PRO A 1116 50.27 8.19 23.08
N VAL A 1117 49.27 7.33 23.36
CA VAL A 1117 49.33 6.16 24.28
C VAL A 1117 48.61 4.95 23.65
N ALA A 1118 49.05 3.74 23.98
CA ALA A 1118 48.83 2.51 23.20
C ALA A 1118 47.57 1.67 23.53
N MET A 1119 47.26 0.76 22.60
CA MET A 1119 46.27 -0.34 22.67
C MET A 1119 46.54 -1.38 23.78
N PRO A 1120 45.51 -2.18 24.11
CA PRO A 1120 45.67 -3.60 24.43
C PRO A 1120 44.79 -4.52 23.54
N ASP A 1121 45.38 -5.58 23.00
CA ASP A 1121 44.70 -6.73 22.37
C ASP A 1121 44.37 -7.79 23.44
N PHE A 1122 43.24 -8.51 23.31
CA PHE A 1122 43.17 -9.97 23.57
C PHE A 1122 41.84 -10.62 23.12
N ASN A 1123 41.96 -11.58 22.18
CA ASN A 1123 40.93 -12.54 21.71
C ASN A 1123 40.08 -13.25 22.78
N ALA A 1124 38.76 -13.41 22.53
CA ALA A 1124 37.95 -14.58 22.91
C ALA A 1124 36.54 -14.58 22.25
N GLN A 1125 36.20 -15.60 21.45
CA GLN A 1125 34.81 -15.88 21.01
C GLN A 1125 34.09 -16.85 21.98
N PRO A 1126 32.75 -16.72 22.18
CA PRO A 1126 31.88 -17.79 22.69
C PRO A 1126 31.52 -18.82 21.59
N ALA A 1127 31.06 -20.01 21.98
CA ALA A 1127 30.74 -21.09 21.04
C ALA A 1127 29.25 -21.11 20.62
N VAL A 1128 29.00 -21.52 19.37
CA VAL A 1128 27.68 -21.74 18.77
C VAL A 1128 26.93 -22.88 19.47
N ALA A 1129 25.60 -22.77 19.58
CA ALA A 1129 24.72 -23.80 20.15
C ALA A 1129 24.35 -24.87 19.09
N GLN A 1130 24.14 -26.11 19.51
CA GLN A 1130 23.71 -27.20 18.61
C GLN A 1130 22.18 -27.22 18.44
N PRO A 1131 21.66 -27.64 17.26
CA PRO A 1131 20.23 -27.86 17.02
C PRO A 1131 19.57 -28.89 17.95
N ASP A 1132 18.24 -28.90 18.00
CA ASP A 1132 17.44 -29.94 18.67
C ASP A 1132 17.00 -31.03 17.66
N PRO A 1133 17.55 -32.25 17.73
CA PRO A 1133 17.23 -33.32 16.78
C PRO A 1133 15.76 -33.77 16.79
N ALA A 1134 15.00 -33.45 17.84
CA ALA A 1134 13.57 -33.74 17.87
C ALA A 1134 12.80 -32.87 16.87
N ARG A 1135 13.24 -31.63 16.64
CA ARG A 1135 12.59 -30.68 15.73
C ARG A 1135 12.94 -30.97 14.27
N GLU A 1136 14.19 -31.32 13.99
CA GLU A 1136 14.64 -31.78 12.65
C GLU A 1136 13.87 -33.03 12.19
N TYR A 1137 13.75 -34.04 13.07
CA TYR A 1137 13.01 -35.27 12.74
C TYR A 1137 11.52 -35.04 12.50
N TYR A 1138 10.92 -34.07 13.21
CA TYR A 1138 9.54 -33.65 13.00
C TYR A 1138 9.36 -32.91 11.67
N ASN A 1139 10.20 -31.91 11.39
CA ASN A 1139 10.16 -31.16 10.13
C ASN A 1139 10.36 -32.07 8.92
N GLY A 1140 11.31 -33.01 8.99
CA GLY A 1140 11.56 -34.00 7.93
C GLY A 1140 10.38 -34.95 7.65
N LEU A 1141 9.45 -35.12 8.60
CA LEU A 1141 8.20 -35.85 8.36
C LEU A 1141 7.14 -34.97 7.69
N LEU A 1142 7.05 -33.68 8.02
CA LEU A 1142 6.18 -32.74 7.31
C LEU A 1142 6.60 -32.59 5.85
N ALA A 1143 7.91 -32.44 5.58
CA ALA A 1143 8.48 -32.38 4.23
C ALA A 1143 8.25 -33.68 3.41
N GLN A 1144 8.00 -34.82 4.08
CA GLN A 1144 7.59 -36.08 3.44
C GLN A 1144 6.06 -36.24 3.34
N GLY A 1145 5.30 -35.14 3.47
CA GLY A 1145 3.84 -35.12 3.32
C GLY A 1145 3.06 -35.79 4.46
N TYR A 1146 3.67 -36.09 5.61
CA TYR A 1146 2.92 -36.63 6.75
C TYR A 1146 2.11 -35.52 7.44
N PRO A 1147 0.78 -35.69 7.62
CA PRO A 1147 -0.03 -34.72 8.35
C PRO A 1147 0.53 -34.45 9.76
N HIS A 1148 0.39 -33.21 10.24
CA HIS A 1148 0.87 -32.75 11.55
C HIS A 1148 0.63 -33.76 12.69
N GLU A 1149 -0.60 -34.26 12.83
CA GLU A 1149 -0.96 -35.24 13.87
C GLU A 1149 -0.14 -36.55 13.81
N ASP A 1150 0.18 -37.04 12.61
CA ASP A 1150 1.01 -38.22 12.40
C ASP A 1150 2.50 -37.88 12.58
N ALA A 1151 2.98 -36.75 12.07
CA ALA A 1151 4.37 -36.28 12.23
C ALA A 1151 4.75 -36.09 13.71
N VAL A 1152 3.89 -35.45 14.51
CA VAL A 1152 4.04 -35.35 15.97
C VAL A 1152 4.04 -36.73 16.62
N ARG A 1153 3.13 -37.63 16.23
CA ARG A 1153 3.01 -38.97 16.83
C ARG A 1153 4.18 -39.89 16.45
N TYR A 1154 4.81 -39.73 15.28
CA TYR A 1154 6.04 -40.44 14.93
C TYR A 1154 7.25 -39.87 15.66
N THR A 1155 7.39 -38.55 15.74
CA THR A 1155 8.45 -37.89 16.51
C THR A 1155 8.42 -38.30 17.99
N GLN A 1156 7.23 -38.31 18.61
CA GLN A 1156 7.04 -38.73 20.02
C GLN A 1156 7.39 -40.20 20.30
N GLN A 1157 7.53 -41.07 19.29
CA GLN A 1157 7.99 -42.46 19.50
C GLN A 1157 9.49 -42.53 19.78
N TYR A 1158 10.27 -41.58 19.25
CA TYR A 1158 11.72 -41.49 19.45
C TYR A 1158 12.10 -40.40 20.47
N PHE A 1159 11.42 -39.26 20.45
CA PHE A 1159 11.64 -38.10 21.31
C PHE A 1159 10.43 -37.88 22.23
N GLN A 1160 10.36 -38.63 23.33
CA GLN A 1160 9.16 -38.76 24.18
C GLN A 1160 8.73 -37.48 24.93
N GLU A 1161 9.54 -36.41 24.89
CA GLU A 1161 9.21 -35.11 25.49
C GLU A 1161 8.72 -34.07 24.46
N PHE A 1162 8.86 -34.36 23.16
CA PHE A 1162 8.39 -33.52 22.04
C PHE A 1162 6.87 -33.34 22.09
N ARG A 1163 6.37 -32.14 21.78
CA ARG A 1163 4.95 -31.76 22.01
C ARG A 1163 4.12 -31.52 20.75
N GLY A 1164 4.75 -31.49 19.58
CA GLY A 1164 4.36 -30.55 18.52
C GLY A 1164 5.23 -29.32 18.64
#